data_AF-A0A965AD89-F1
#
_entry.id   AF-A0A965AD89-F1
#
_cell.length_a   1.000
_cell.length_b   1.000
_cell.length_c   1.000
_cell.angle_alpha   90.00
_cell.angle_beta   90.00
_cell.angle_gamma   90.00
#
_symmetry.space_group_name_H-M   'P 1'
#
loop_
_entity.id
_entity.type
_entity.pdbx_description
1 polymer ?
#
loop_
_entity_poly.entity_id
_entity_poly.type
_entity_poly.pdbx_seq_one_letter_code
_entity_poly.pdbx_strand_id
1 'polypeptide(L)'
;MSKELFSDDQPIQLAPSDGGSIWQSSPNNVAIADFKFLPAIAGVGLHYISLSYRWSYPNTDIQCVSPTTSSTYTVYGGPVIDILGDQFFVKGTTSTLRVSGDVYTSIQWSDENGLITSATNYTIGVDKPGVYSVTVTKGGASKTVSKELKAAVDSQHGLNYRITQIPQKAITKSQIVEQSPVQDVTEVVEYFDGLGRLTQSVQTQASPLKSDIVQPVSYDALNRQSKKYLPYAATGLGDGRYKTNAIGTHSSLPTEEERYNSSAQYQYYQNADNVPHDIKPFSETIFEPSPLNRVIKQGAPGLAWQPNGDHTYNASDRTVKFSYEFNQANEVLQWTFTYPTEEYTTTALNAFGKVEAGTATAPVFYPANQLYKNKTKDEQGNQVIEYVDKEGRTVLKRVQVVTGNPSTTDTNRDTNWASTYYIYDDFGNLVCVIPPEPSKRLTTQYFQAGSTETTKNNFLKRWAFRYRYDGRKRMIMKQVPGAEPVYMVYDDRDRLVLTQDGNQRTSPTSYWTFTKYDALNRPIATGLKDTSAIISLGAMQNVLNTFYTKPSSLYYEEYIGDATGNMHGYSNKSFPTTNRVTSSVGYPDASYYLTVNYYDDYTATTNWGVDYQYKDLNLQAISNGLTYWQPDNFNSRVVGQMTATKTKVLDGSIKGGTTWLKSINYFDDKYRVIQTISDNYKGGTDEITNIYDFSG
;
A
#
# COMPACT_ATOMS: atom_id res chain seq x y z
N MET A 1 13.31 -59.82 -11.46
CA MET A 1 12.24 -60.86 -11.46
C MET A 1 11.04 -60.19 -12.13
N SER A 2 10.43 -60.64 -13.21
CA SER A 2 10.33 -61.94 -13.88
C SER A 2 10.34 -61.75 -15.40
N LYS A 3 10.67 -62.83 -16.09
CA LYS A 3 10.76 -63.01 -17.54
C LYS A 3 9.44 -63.61 -17.99
N GLU A 4 8.83 -63.14 -19.09
CA GLU A 4 7.87 -63.96 -19.83
C GLU A 4 7.87 -63.63 -21.33
N LEU A 5 8.14 -64.68 -22.11
CA LEU A 5 8.04 -64.81 -23.56
C LEU A 5 6.57 -65.06 -23.91
N PHE A 6 6.01 -64.45 -24.95
CA PHE A 6 5.00 -65.11 -25.78
C PHE A 6 5.09 -64.67 -27.24
N SER A 7 4.81 -65.64 -28.11
CA SER A 7 4.98 -65.72 -29.55
C SER A 7 3.82 -65.11 -30.34
N ASP A 8 4.12 -64.67 -31.56
CA ASP A 8 3.18 -64.32 -32.62
C ASP A 8 2.29 -65.50 -33.07
N ASP A 9 1.22 -65.13 -33.79
CA ASP A 9 0.21 -65.91 -34.52
C ASP A 9 -1.01 -66.44 -33.74
N GLN A 10 -2.13 -65.70 -33.82
CA GLN A 10 -3.50 -66.25 -33.83
C GLN A 10 -4.42 -65.41 -34.75
N PRO A 11 -5.28 -66.02 -35.58
CA PRO A 11 -6.25 -65.30 -36.42
C PRO A 11 -7.50 -64.88 -35.63
N ILE A 12 -8.07 -63.73 -35.98
CA ILE A 12 -9.30 -63.19 -35.38
C ILE A 12 -10.50 -64.02 -35.87
N GLN A 13 -11.22 -64.69 -34.96
CA GLN A 13 -12.52 -65.31 -35.23
C GLN A 13 -13.68 -64.35 -34.89
N LEU A 14 -14.65 -64.26 -35.80
CA LEU A 14 -15.93 -63.59 -35.58
C LEU A 14 -17.00 -64.66 -35.35
N ALA A 15 -17.72 -64.62 -34.23
CA ALA A 15 -18.88 -65.47 -33.95
C ALA A 15 -20.17 -64.64 -33.94
N PRO A 16 -21.31 -65.17 -34.43
CA PRO A 16 -22.60 -64.48 -34.36
C PRO A 16 -23.20 -64.60 -32.95
N SER A 17 -23.86 -63.54 -32.48
CA SER A 17 -24.53 -63.50 -31.18
C SER A 17 -25.82 -64.31 -31.19
N ASP A 18 -25.93 -65.28 -30.27
CA ASP A 18 -27.16 -65.97 -29.93
C ASP A 18 -28.27 -65.00 -29.50
N GLY A 19 -29.49 -65.24 -29.99
CA GLY A 19 -30.71 -64.58 -29.50
C GLY A 19 -31.72 -64.33 -30.61
N GLY A 20 -32.73 -65.20 -30.69
CA GLY A 20 -33.70 -65.30 -31.79
C GLY A 20 -34.29 -63.98 -32.30
N SER A 21 -34.41 -63.89 -33.63
CA SER A 21 -35.23 -62.89 -34.30
C SER A 21 -36.09 -63.56 -35.36
N ILE A 22 -37.36 -63.18 -35.33
CA ILE A 22 -38.50 -63.72 -36.08
C ILE A 22 -38.38 -63.26 -37.53
N TRP A 23 -38.52 -64.18 -38.49
CA TRP A 23 -38.56 -63.83 -39.91
C TRP A 23 -39.95 -63.31 -40.29
N GLN A 24 -40.03 -62.07 -40.79
CA GLN A 24 -41.15 -61.61 -41.62
C GLN A 24 -40.60 -61.04 -42.93
N SER A 25 -41.11 -61.55 -44.04
CA SER A 25 -40.77 -61.14 -45.39
C SER A 25 -41.57 -59.90 -45.82
N SER A 26 -40.89 -58.92 -46.40
CA SER A 26 -41.49 -57.90 -47.28
C SER A 26 -40.43 -57.39 -48.27
N PRO A 27 -40.74 -57.12 -49.55
CA PRO A 27 -39.77 -57.19 -50.64
C PRO A 27 -38.90 -55.96 -50.87
N ASN A 28 -38.93 -54.94 -50.00
CA ASN A 28 -38.18 -53.70 -50.24
C ASN A 28 -37.77 -53.05 -48.91
N ASN A 29 -36.67 -53.49 -48.29
CA ASN A 29 -35.84 -52.62 -47.45
C ASN A 29 -34.46 -53.21 -47.12
N VAL A 30 -33.50 -52.29 -47.06
CA VAL A 30 -32.09 -52.46 -46.66
C VAL A 30 -32.01 -53.01 -45.24
N ALA A 31 -31.27 -54.10 -45.04
CA ALA A 31 -30.86 -54.57 -43.72
C ALA A 31 -29.59 -53.83 -43.29
N ILE A 32 -29.67 -53.07 -42.19
CA ILE A 32 -28.49 -52.53 -41.49
C ILE A 32 -28.15 -53.54 -40.40
N ALA A 33 -26.97 -54.15 -40.49
CA ALA A 33 -26.42 -54.97 -39.40
C ALA A 33 -25.52 -54.09 -38.53
N ASP A 34 -25.89 -53.89 -37.27
CA ASP A 34 -25.05 -53.27 -36.25
C ASP A 34 -24.01 -54.29 -35.76
N PHE A 35 -22.73 -53.99 -35.97
CA PHE A 35 -21.62 -54.79 -35.43
C PHE A 35 -20.95 -54.03 -34.27
N LYS A 36 -20.95 -54.63 -33.07
CA LYS A 36 -20.20 -54.15 -31.90
C LYS A 36 -18.81 -54.82 -31.87
N PHE A 37 -17.74 -54.02 -31.92
CA PHE A 37 -16.37 -54.50 -31.75
C PHE A 37 -15.96 -54.47 -30.26
N LEU A 38 -15.37 -55.56 -29.76
CA LEU A 38 -14.71 -55.61 -28.45
C LEU A 38 -13.24 -55.18 -28.59
N PRO A 39 -12.70 -54.28 -27.75
CA PRO A 39 -11.32 -53.82 -27.85
C PRO A 39 -10.38 -54.84 -27.19
N ALA A 40 -9.47 -55.43 -27.96
CA ALA A 40 -8.41 -56.29 -27.45
C ALA A 40 -7.05 -55.94 -28.07
N ILE A 41 -6.53 -54.73 -27.81
CA ILE A 41 -5.09 -54.44 -27.87
C ILE A 41 -4.77 -53.45 -26.74
N ALA A 42 -4.15 -53.95 -25.67
CA ALA A 42 -3.59 -53.12 -24.61
C ALA A 42 -2.16 -52.72 -25.02
N GLY A 43 -1.96 -51.46 -25.38
CA GLY A 43 -0.64 -50.89 -25.63
C GLY A 43 -0.57 -49.97 -26.85
N VAL A 44 -0.69 -48.66 -26.61
CA VAL A 44 -0.33 -47.52 -27.49
C VAL A 44 -1.10 -47.38 -28.82
N GLY A 45 -1.98 -46.36 -28.87
CA GLY A 45 -2.44 -45.74 -30.13
C GLY A 45 -3.95 -45.62 -30.32
N LEU A 46 -4.44 -44.38 -30.52
CA LEU A 46 -5.83 -44.08 -30.90
C LEU A 46 -6.01 -44.25 -32.42
N HIS A 47 -6.46 -45.42 -32.83
CA HIS A 47 -6.70 -45.79 -34.23
C HIS A 47 -8.04 -45.20 -34.77
N TYR A 48 -8.17 -45.06 -36.10
CA TYR A 48 -9.43 -44.71 -36.77
C TYR A 48 -9.57 -45.44 -38.12
N ILE A 49 -10.81 -45.61 -38.60
CA ILE A 49 -11.16 -46.49 -39.72
C ILE A 49 -11.90 -45.68 -40.81
N SER A 50 -11.52 -45.87 -42.07
CA SER A 50 -12.24 -45.36 -43.26
C SER A 50 -12.94 -46.52 -43.97
N LEU A 51 -14.18 -46.31 -44.43
CA LEU A 51 -15.00 -47.28 -45.17
C LEU A 51 -15.25 -46.77 -46.60
N SER A 52 -15.05 -47.63 -47.60
CA SER A 52 -15.41 -47.34 -48.99
C SER A 52 -16.13 -48.54 -49.59
N TYR A 53 -17.34 -48.33 -50.11
CA TYR A 53 -18.15 -49.36 -50.76
C TYR A 53 -18.15 -49.15 -52.28
N ARG A 54 -17.97 -50.22 -53.05
CA ARG A 54 -18.37 -50.27 -54.47
C ARG A 54 -19.46 -51.33 -54.63
N TRP A 55 -20.55 -50.93 -55.27
CA TRP A 55 -21.62 -51.84 -55.67
C TRP A 55 -21.57 -52.04 -57.18
N SER A 56 -21.72 -53.29 -57.62
CA SER A 56 -22.12 -53.61 -58.99
C SER A 56 -23.10 -54.78 -58.92
N TYR A 57 -24.29 -54.63 -59.50
CA TYR A 57 -25.28 -55.70 -59.60
C TYR A 57 -25.08 -56.50 -60.90
N PRO A 58 -25.03 -57.83 -60.85
CA PRO A 58 -25.15 -58.68 -62.03
C PRO A 58 -26.61 -59.15 -62.20
N ASN A 59 -27.07 -59.23 -63.45
CA ASN A 59 -28.32 -59.92 -63.76
C ASN A 59 -28.09 -61.43 -63.90
N THR A 60 -29.05 -62.17 -63.36
CA THR A 60 -29.44 -63.59 -63.63
C THR A 60 -28.39 -64.67 -63.32
N ASP A 61 -28.41 -65.20 -62.10
CA ASP A 61 -28.96 -66.54 -61.80
C ASP A 61 -28.81 -66.84 -60.30
N ILE A 62 -29.85 -67.41 -59.68
CA ILE A 62 -29.89 -67.68 -58.24
C ILE A 62 -29.08 -68.95 -57.94
N GLN A 63 -27.86 -68.75 -57.47
CA GLN A 63 -27.18 -69.65 -56.55
C GLN A 63 -26.95 -68.86 -55.25
N CYS A 64 -27.31 -69.44 -54.10
CA CYS A 64 -26.93 -68.91 -52.79
C CYS A 64 -25.41 -69.03 -52.60
N VAL A 65 -24.68 -68.10 -53.20
CA VAL A 65 -23.32 -67.76 -52.81
C VAL A 65 -23.48 -66.49 -51.99
N SER A 66 -23.40 -66.59 -50.66
CA SER A 66 -23.16 -65.40 -49.84
C SER A 66 -21.92 -64.71 -50.41
N PRO A 67 -22.00 -63.47 -50.92
CA PRO A 67 -20.79 -62.79 -51.35
C PRO A 67 -19.96 -62.59 -50.08
N THR A 68 -18.85 -63.30 -49.98
CA THR A 68 -17.84 -63.00 -48.97
C THR A 68 -17.20 -61.69 -49.40
N THR A 69 -17.85 -60.57 -49.08
CA THR A 69 -17.30 -59.24 -49.29
C THR A 69 -16.20 -59.06 -48.26
N SER A 70 -14.96 -59.34 -48.66
CA SER A 70 -13.78 -58.99 -47.88
C SER A 70 -13.59 -57.48 -47.95
N SER A 71 -14.03 -56.77 -46.91
CA SER A 71 -13.71 -55.36 -46.71
C SER A 71 -12.32 -55.26 -46.09
N THR A 72 -11.36 -54.70 -46.82
CA THR A 72 -10.02 -54.42 -46.30
C THR A 72 -10.08 -53.16 -45.43
N TYR A 73 -9.78 -53.27 -44.14
CA TYR A 73 -9.69 -52.12 -43.25
C TYR A 73 -8.25 -51.64 -43.19
N THR A 74 -7.99 -50.40 -43.60
CA THR A 74 -6.71 -49.75 -43.34
C THR A 74 -6.84 -48.94 -42.07
N VAL A 75 -6.08 -49.34 -41.05
CA VAL A 75 -6.01 -48.64 -39.77
C VAL A 75 -4.82 -47.68 -39.83
N TYR A 76 -5.08 -46.39 -39.57
CA TYR A 76 -4.03 -45.38 -39.50
C TYR A 76 -3.69 -45.02 -38.05
N GLY A 77 -2.42 -44.68 -37.82
CA GLY A 77 -1.99 -44.09 -36.55
C GLY A 77 -2.67 -42.73 -36.34
N GLY A 78 -3.16 -42.46 -35.13
CA GLY A 78 -3.74 -41.17 -34.78
C GLY A 78 -2.68 -40.08 -34.60
N PRO A 79 -2.98 -38.80 -34.91
CA PRO A 79 -2.05 -37.70 -34.65
C PRO A 79 -1.85 -37.49 -33.16
N VAL A 80 -0.64 -37.14 -32.77
CA VAL A 80 -0.30 -36.68 -31.42
C VAL A 80 0.32 -35.30 -31.54
N ILE A 81 -0.08 -34.37 -30.66
CA ILE A 81 0.58 -33.07 -30.54
C ILE A 81 1.68 -33.20 -29.47
N ASP A 82 2.91 -33.00 -29.91
CA ASP A 82 4.08 -32.84 -29.07
C ASP A 82 4.44 -31.35 -28.96
N ILE A 83 4.81 -30.92 -27.76
CA ILE A 83 5.40 -29.59 -27.56
C ILE A 83 6.91 -29.81 -27.65
N LEU A 84 7.55 -29.22 -28.65
CA LEU A 84 9.01 -29.27 -28.80
C LEU A 84 9.64 -28.29 -27.81
N GLY A 85 10.27 -28.84 -26.78
CA GLY A 85 10.87 -28.06 -25.68
C GLY A 85 10.05 -28.19 -24.40
N ASP A 86 9.94 -27.10 -23.65
CA ASP A 86 9.17 -27.08 -22.41
C ASP A 86 7.66 -27.08 -22.72
N GLN A 87 6.85 -27.81 -21.93
CA GLN A 87 5.38 -27.83 -22.10
C GLN A 87 4.70 -26.53 -21.66
N PHE A 88 5.51 -25.56 -21.23
CA PHE A 88 5.07 -24.32 -20.65
C PHE A 88 5.59 -23.12 -21.41
N PHE A 89 4.74 -22.11 -21.49
CA PHE A 89 4.98 -20.90 -22.23
C PHE A 89 5.64 -19.84 -21.35
N VAL A 90 6.79 -19.32 -21.81
CA VAL A 90 7.48 -18.15 -21.24
C VAL A 90 7.08 -16.93 -22.07
N LYS A 91 6.55 -15.89 -21.42
CA LYS A 91 6.12 -14.66 -22.10
C LYS A 91 7.25 -14.07 -22.95
N GLY A 92 6.94 -13.68 -24.19
CA GLY A 92 7.92 -13.12 -25.13
C GLY A 92 8.81 -14.14 -25.85
N THR A 93 8.54 -15.45 -25.71
CA THR A 93 9.21 -16.52 -26.47
C THR A 93 8.26 -17.21 -27.46
N THR A 94 8.78 -18.05 -28.36
CA THR A 94 7.97 -18.88 -29.26
C THR A 94 8.15 -20.36 -28.91
N SER A 95 7.06 -21.04 -28.58
CA SER A 95 7.02 -22.50 -28.40
C SER A 95 6.68 -23.16 -29.72
N THR A 96 7.29 -24.31 -30.03
CA THR A 96 6.96 -25.04 -31.27
C THR A 96 6.11 -26.25 -30.95
N LEU A 97 4.91 -26.34 -31.53
CA LEU A 97 4.08 -27.54 -31.50
C LEU A 97 4.39 -28.39 -32.73
N ARG A 98 4.41 -29.70 -32.56
CA ARG A 98 4.67 -30.68 -33.62
C ARG A 98 3.60 -31.75 -33.64
N VAL A 99 3.12 -32.08 -34.83
CA VAL A 99 2.34 -33.29 -35.07
C VAL A 99 3.29 -34.46 -35.26
N SER A 100 3.11 -35.51 -34.47
CA SER A 100 3.78 -36.81 -34.61
C SER A 100 2.76 -37.91 -34.94
N GLY A 101 3.26 -39.02 -35.49
CA GLY A 101 2.45 -40.14 -35.96
C GLY A 101 2.68 -40.43 -37.45
N ASP A 102 1.61 -40.81 -38.13
CA ASP A 102 1.62 -41.17 -39.54
C ASP A 102 1.92 -39.97 -40.48
N VAL A 103 2.33 -40.27 -41.71
CA VAL A 103 2.32 -39.26 -42.78
C VAL A 103 0.88 -39.04 -43.25
N TYR A 104 0.36 -37.84 -42.99
CA TYR A 104 -0.98 -37.35 -43.35
C TYR A 104 -0.95 -36.57 -44.68
N THR A 105 -2.07 -36.61 -45.43
CA THR A 105 -2.23 -35.91 -46.73
C THR A 105 -2.59 -34.43 -46.59
N SER A 106 -3.19 -34.03 -45.47
CA SER A 106 -3.40 -32.61 -45.13
C SER A 106 -3.32 -32.39 -43.63
N ILE A 107 -2.84 -31.21 -43.23
CA ILE A 107 -2.74 -30.76 -41.84
C ILE A 107 -3.27 -29.33 -41.77
N GLN A 108 -4.01 -29.00 -40.72
CA GLN A 108 -4.48 -27.66 -40.43
C GLN A 108 -4.55 -27.43 -38.92
N TRP A 109 -3.84 -26.41 -38.43
CA TRP A 109 -3.90 -26.00 -37.02
C TRP A 109 -5.00 -24.96 -36.75
N SER A 110 -5.52 -24.96 -35.53
CA SER A 110 -6.49 -24.00 -35.00
C SER A 110 -6.22 -23.71 -33.51
N ASP A 111 -6.60 -22.53 -33.04
CA ASP A 111 -6.60 -22.14 -31.63
C ASP A 111 -8.03 -21.84 -31.14
N GLU A 112 -8.16 -21.26 -29.95
CA GLU A 112 -9.44 -20.82 -29.37
C GLU A 112 -10.18 -19.74 -30.18
N ASN A 113 -9.47 -19.04 -31.08
CA ASN A 113 -10.03 -18.00 -31.94
C ASN A 113 -10.37 -18.53 -33.35
N GLY A 114 -10.07 -19.80 -33.64
CA GLY A 114 -10.41 -20.48 -34.88
C GLY A 114 -9.18 -20.94 -35.67
N LEU A 115 -9.31 -21.00 -36.99
CA LEU A 115 -8.26 -21.51 -37.87
C LEU A 115 -7.04 -20.59 -37.88
N ILE A 116 -5.85 -21.15 -37.67
CA ILE A 116 -4.60 -20.42 -37.84
C ILE A 116 -4.25 -20.42 -39.33
N THR A 117 -4.38 -19.25 -39.95
CA THR A 117 -4.17 -19.09 -41.40
C THR A 117 -2.76 -19.53 -41.79
N SER A 118 -2.65 -20.33 -42.86
CA SER A 118 -1.37 -20.85 -43.40
C SER A 118 -0.61 -21.86 -42.51
N ALA A 119 -1.19 -22.31 -41.41
CA ALA A 119 -0.60 -23.35 -40.56
C ALA A 119 -0.91 -24.77 -41.08
N THR A 120 -0.30 -25.14 -42.21
CA THR A 120 -0.51 -26.44 -42.87
C THR A 120 0.68 -27.39 -42.73
N ASN A 121 1.67 -27.04 -41.92
CA ASN A 121 2.88 -27.83 -41.69
C ASN A 121 2.73 -28.76 -40.47
N TYR A 122 3.60 -29.78 -40.40
CA TYR A 122 3.70 -30.66 -39.24
C TYR A 122 4.19 -29.93 -37.98
N THR A 123 4.67 -28.70 -38.10
CA THR A 123 5.06 -27.84 -36.97
C THR A 123 4.43 -26.46 -37.07
N ILE A 124 4.16 -25.85 -35.92
CA ILE A 124 3.74 -24.45 -35.79
C ILE A 124 4.49 -23.79 -34.64
N GLY A 125 4.96 -22.56 -34.84
CA GLY A 125 5.43 -21.70 -33.77
C GLY A 125 4.27 -20.91 -33.17
N VAL A 126 4.11 -20.97 -31.86
CA VAL A 126 3.07 -20.28 -31.10
C VAL A 126 3.70 -19.37 -30.05
N ASP A 127 3.17 -18.15 -29.92
CA ASP A 127 3.70 -17.07 -29.10
C ASP A 127 2.76 -16.69 -27.94
N LYS A 128 1.77 -17.54 -27.65
CA LYS A 128 0.79 -17.37 -26.56
C LYS A 128 0.42 -18.72 -25.94
N PRO A 129 0.10 -18.77 -24.63
CA PRO A 129 -0.51 -19.96 -24.03
C PRO A 129 -1.96 -20.13 -24.53
N GLY A 130 -2.49 -21.35 -24.49
CA GLY A 130 -3.86 -21.65 -24.94
C GLY A 130 -4.03 -23.10 -25.42
N VAL A 131 -5.26 -23.45 -25.80
CA VAL A 131 -5.57 -24.77 -26.38
C VAL A 131 -5.39 -24.73 -27.89
N TYR A 132 -4.45 -25.53 -28.39
CA TYR A 132 -4.19 -25.68 -29.81
C TYR A 132 -4.71 -27.03 -30.30
N SER A 133 -5.40 -27.00 -31.44
CA SER A 133 -5.93 -28.20 -32.08
C SER A 133 -5.34 -28.38 -33.47
N VAL A 134 -5.16 -29.62 -33.89
CA VAL A 134 -4.74 -29.95 -35.25
C VAL A 134 -5.70 -30.95 -35.86
N THR A 135 -6.16 -30.63 -37.07
CA THR A 135 -6.96 -31.52 -37.89
C THR A 135 -6.10 -32.11 -39.00
N VAL A 136 -6.02 -33.44 -39.06
CA VAL A 136 -5.25 -34.17 -40.07
C VAL A 136 -6.17 -35.04 -40.92
N THR A 137 -5.83 -35.24 -42.19
CA THR A 137 -6.58 -36.12 -43.11
C THR A 137 -5.64 -37.16 -43.72
N LYS A 138 -6.09 -38.41 -43.85
CA LYS A 138 -5.40 -39.47 -44.59
C LYS A 138 -6.44 -40.46 -45.15
N GLY A 139 -6.32 -40.85 -46.41
CA GLY A 139 -7.25 -41.80 -47.03
C GLY A 139 -8.72 -41.34 -47.04
N GLY A 140 -8.97 -40.03 -47.09
CA GLY A 140 -10.31 -39.44 -47.13
C GLY A 140 -11.01 -39.27 -45.77
N ALA A 141 -10.40 -39.71 -44.67
CA ALA A 141 -10.92 -39.53 -43.31
C ALA A 141 -10.11 -38.48 -42.54
N SER A 142 -10.79 -37.66 -41.74
CA SER A 142 -10.19 -36.58 -40.94
C SER A 142 -10.33 -36.83 -39.44
N LYS A 143 -9.33 -36.40 -38.67
CA LYS A 143 -9.32 -36.49 -37.20
C LYS A 143 -8.71 -35.23 -36.59
N THR A 144 -9.33 -34.73 -35.53
CA THR A 144 -8.85 -33.57 -34.77
C THR A 144 -8.37 -34.00 -33.39
N VAL A 145 -7.21 -33.50 -32.97
CA VAL A 145 -6.69 -33.66 -31.61
C VAL A 145 -6.29 -32.30 -31.06
N SER A 146 -6.42 -32.14 -29.74
CA SER A 146 -6.15 -30.86 -29.06
C SER A 146 -5.12 -31.06 -27.95
N LYS A 147 -4.32 -30.03 -27.70
CA LYS A 147 -3.40 -29.97 -26.59
C LYS A 147 -3.29 -28.55 -26.05
N GLU A 148 -3.29 -28.44 -24.73
CA GLU A 148 -3.12 -27.18 -24.04
C GLU A 148 -1.63 -26.86 -23.86
N LEU A 149 -1.25 -25.64 -24.22
CA LEU A 149 0.02 -25.01 -23.87
C LEU A 149 -0.22 -24.08 -22.67
N LYS A 150 0.30 -24.44 -21.51
CA LYS A 150 0.06 -23.73 -20.24
C LYS A 150 1.03 -22.58 -20.05
N ALA A 151 0.62 -21.55 -19.31
CA ALA A 151 1.57 -20.54 -18.81
C ALA A 151 2.56 -21.19 -17.82
N ALA A 152 3.82 -20.75 -17.82
CA ALA A 152 4.87 -21.31 -16.96
C ALA A 152 4.56 -21.29 -15.45
N VAL A 153 3.67 -20.39 -15.03
CA VAL A 153 3.27 -20.19 -13.65
C VAL A 153 2.27 -21.26 -13.16
N ASP A 154 1.72 -22.13 -14.02
CA ASP A 154 0.65 -23.10 -13.66
C ASP A 154 1.14 -24.43 -13.05
N SER A 155 2.45 -24.72 -13.04
CA SER A 155 3.00 -25.96 -12.45
C SER A 155 4.08 -25.70 -11.39
N GLN A 156 3.67 -25.34 -10.17
CA GLN A 156 4.61 -24.85 -9.15
C GLN A 156 4.88 -25.82 -8.01
N HIS A 157 5.31 -27.05 -8.30
CA HIS A 157 5.78 -28.00 -7.26
C HIS A 157 4.78 -28.26 -6.09
N GLY A 158 3.48 -28.01 -6.27
CA GLY A 158 2.49 -28.10 -5.19
C GLY A 158 2.57 -26.96 -4.16
N LEU A 159 3.20 -25.83 -4.50
CA LEU A 159 3.26 -24.62 -3.69
C LEU A 159 2.00 -23.77 -3.89
N ASN A 160 1.56 -23.13 -2.81
CA ASN A 160 0.53 -22.12 -2.88
C ASN A 160 1.12 -20.83 -3.45
N TYR A 161 0.39 -20.13 -4.30
CA TYR A 161 0.88 -18.87 -4.88
C TYR A 161 -0.24 -17.84 -5.09
N ARG A 162 0.16 -16.58 -5.21
CA ARG A 162 -0.68 -15.45 -5.61
C ARG A 162 -0.01 -14.74 -6.77
N ILE A 163 -0.76 -14.52 -7.85
CA ILE A 163 -0.31 -13.69 -8.97
C ILE A 163 -1.00 -12.33 -8.84
N THR A 164 -0.20 -11.26 -8.86
CA THR A 164 -0.67 -9.88 -8.99
C THR A 164 -0.21 -9.33 -10.32
N GLN A 165 -1.17 -8.93 -11.16
CA GLN A 165 -0.91 -8.30 -12.45
C GLN A 165 -1.37 -6.85 -12.39
N ILE A 166 -0.47 -5.92 -12.72
CA ILE A 166 -0.71 -4.48 -12.71
C ILE A 166 -0.57 -3.97 -14.15
N PRO A 167 -1.68 -3.74 -14.86
CA PRO A 167 -1.66 -3.12 -16.17
C PRO A 167 -0.97 -1.77 -16.15
N GLN A 168 -0.15 -1.51 -17.15
CA GLN A 168 0.52 -0.23 -17.40
C GLN A 168 -0.17 0.57 -18.52
N LYS A 169 -1.17 -0.03 -19.17
CA LYS A 169 -2.00 0.56 -20.22
C LYS A 169 -3.46 0.15 -20.05
N ALA A 170 -4.37 0.87 -20.69
CA ALA A 170 -5.79 0.54 -20.69
C ALA A 170 -6.04 -0.83 -21.35
N ILE A 171 -6.74 -1.71 -20.64
CA ILE A 171 -7.12 -3.04 -21.11
C ILE A 171 -8.64 -3.15 -21.11
N THR A 172 -9.22 -3.60 -22.23
CA THR A 172 -10.68 -3.63 -22.45
C THR A 172 -11.36 -4.91 -21.99
N LYS A 173 -10.60 -6.00 -21.73
CA LYS A 173 -11.10 -7.29 -21.21
C LYS A 173 -10.07 -7.96 -20.29
N SER A 174 -10.52 -8.59 -19.21
CA SER A 174 -9.64 -9.29 -18.25
C SER A 174 -8.81 -10.43 -18.88
N GLN A 175 -9.36 -11.14 -19.87
CA GLN A 175 -8.67 -12.21 -20.59
C GLN A 175 -7.43 -11.75 -21.37
N ILE A 176 -7.31 -10.44 -21.65
CA ILE A 176 -6.15 -9.88 -22.36
C ILE A 176 -4.95 -9.73 -21.41
N VAL A 177 -5.16 -9.61 -20.08
CA VAL A 177 -4.08 -9.36 -19.11
C VAL A 177 -3.07 -10.51 -19.07
N GLU A 178 -3.55 -11.76 -19.17
CA GLU A 178 -2.70 -12.96 -19.17
C GLU A 178 -1.87 -13.10 -20.46
N GLN A 179 -2.39 -12.56 -21.57
CA GLN A 179 -1.77 -12.60 -22.90
C GLN A 179 -0.93 -11.35 -23.21
N SER A 180 -1.03 -10.30 -22.38
CA SER A 180 -0.30 -9.05 -22.57
C SER A 180 1.20 -9.25 -22.40
N PRO A 181 2.02 -8.55 -23.21
CA PRO A 181 3.47 -8.58 -23.05
C PRO A 181 3.85 -7.94 -21.70
N VAL A 182 4.97 -8.39 -21.11
CA VAL A 182 5.44 -7.92 -19.78
C VAL A 182 5.62 -6.39 -19.71
N GLN A 183 5.89 -5.73 -20.83
CA GLN A 183 6.01 -4.27 -20.88
C GLN A 183 4.68 -3.52 -20.65
N ASP A 184 3.54 -4.19 -20.87
CA ASP A 184 2.21 -3.61 -20.72
C ASP A 184 1.53 -4.06 -19.42
N VAL A 185 2.06 -5.10 -18.76
CA VAL A 185 1.56 -5.63 -17.49
C VAL A 185 2.73 -6.09 -16.63
N THR A 186 2.92 -5.44 -15.49
CA THR A 186 3.86 -5.92 -14.46
C THR A 186 3.24 -7.09 -13.74
N GLU A 187 3.97 -8.21 -13.63
CA GLU A 187 3.50 -9.42 -12.96
C GLU A 187 4.40 -9.76 -11.78
N VAL A 188 3.77 -9.98 -10.63
CA VAL A 188 4.42 -10.42 -9.39
C VAL A 188 3.79 -11.72 -8.93
N VAL A 189 4.61 -12.76 -8.80
CA VAL A 189 4.21 -14.07 -8.29
C VAL A 189 4.79 -14.25 -6.89
N GLU A 190 3.90 -14.39 -5.91
CA GLU A 190 4.25 -14.60 -4.51
C GLU A 190 3.96 -16.04 -4.12
N TYR A 191 4.95 -16.71 -3.58
CA TYR A 191 4.92 -18.12 -3.20
C TYR A 191 4.76 -18.25 -1.70
N PHE A 192 3.93 -19.19 -1.28
CA PHE A 192 3.63 -19.46 0.12
C PHE A 192 3.91 -20.92 0.47
N ASP A 193 4.33 -21.14 1.70
CA ASP A 193 4.41 -22.47 2.27
C ASP A 193 3.02 -23.04 2.65
N GLY A 194 2.99 -24.26 3.18
CA GLY A 194 1.75 -24.91 3.62
C GLY A 194 1.04 -24.23 4.80
N LEU A 195 1.69 -23.26 5.46
CA LEU A 195 1.11 -22.44 6.54
C LEU A 195 0.67 -21.06 6.04
N GLY A 196 0.77 -20.79 4.74
CA GLY A 196 0.38 -19.51 4.13
C GLY A 196 1.40 -18.40 4.32
N ARG A 197 2.66 -18.71 4.67
CA ARG A 197 3.73 -17.71 4.86
C ARG A 197 4.51 -17.52 3.56
N LEU A 198 4.86 -16.28 3.24
CA LEU A 198 5.61 -15.92 2.04
C LEU A 198 7.01 -16.55 2.07
N THR A 199 7.38 -17.33 1.05
CA THR A 199 8.71 -17.95 0.91
C THR A 199 9.54 -17.31 -0.20
N GLN A 200 8.88 -16.77 -1.23
CA GLN A 200 9.57 -16.11 -2.34
C GLN A 200 8.62 -15.14 -3.03
N SER A 201 9.12 -13.97 -3.43
CA SER A 201 8.45 -13.06 -4.35
C SER A 201 9.26 -13.00 -5.64
N VAL A 202 8.59 -13.19 -6.78
CA VAL A 202 9.19 -13.21 -8.11
C VAL A 202 8.51 -12.16 -8.97
N GLN A 203 9.24 -11.14 -9.39
CA GLN A 203 8.77 -10.21 -10.41
C GLN A 203 9.17 -10.75 -11.78
N THR A 204 8.18 -11.18 -12.57
CA THR A 204 8.40 -11.86 -13.85
C THR A 204 9.03 -10.91 -14.86
N GLN A 205 10.21 -11.26 -15.40
CA GLN A 205 10.93 -10.49 -16.42
C GLN A 205 11.12 -8.98 -16.12
N ALA A 206 11.21 -8.61 -14.83
CA ALA A 206 11.28 -7.22 -14.41
C ALA A 206 12.65 -6.56 -14.65
N SER A 207 13.71 -7.34 -14.91
CA SER A 207 15.03 -6.77 -15.23
C SER A 207 15.06 -6.17 -16.66
N PRO A 208 15.99 -5.24 -16.95
CA PRO A 208 16.18 -4.72 -18.31
C PRO A 208 16.47 -5.81 -19.36
N LEU A 209 17.12 -6.91 -18.94
CA LEU A 209 17.41 -8.09 -19.77
C LEU A 209 16.29 -9.14 -19.75
N LYS A 210 15.12 -8.79 -19.21
CA LYS A 210 13.93 -9.68 -19.10
C LYS A 210 14.18 -10.93 -18.27
N SER A 211 15.03 -10.83 -17.25
CA SER A 211 15.20 -11.85 -16.22
C SER A 211 14.24 -11.59 -15.05
N ASP A 212 13.89 -12.65 -14.33
CA ASP A 212 13.08 -12.53 -13.12
C ASP A 212 13.87 -11.87 -12.00
N ILE A 213 13.23 -10.97 -11.25
CA ILE A 213 13.78 -10.42 -10.01
C ILE A 213 13.19 -11.19 -8.84
N VAL A 214 14.04 -11.87 -8.08
CA VAL A 214 13.63 -12.83 -7.05
C VAL A 214 14.05 -12.32 -5.67
N GLN A 215 13.09 -12.26 -4.76
CA GLN A 215 13.32 -11.96 -3.35
C GLN A 215 12.93 -13.18 -2.49
N PRO A 216 13.91 -13.93 -1.97
CA PRO A 216 13.62 -15.06 -1.09
C PRO A 216 13.34 -14.61 0.35
N VAL A 217 12.51 -15.38 1.05
CA VAL A 217 12.17 -15.20 2.45
C VAL A 217 12.37 -16.54 3.17
N SER A 218 13.11 -16.51 4.28
CA SER A 218 13.28 -17.68 5.14
C SER A 218 12.84 -17.38 6.55
N TYR A 219 12.46 -18.46 7.25
CA TYR A 219 12.04 -18.41 8.64
C TYR A 219 12.91 -19.37 9.46
N ASP A 220 13.24 -18.97 10.68
CA ASP A 220 13.91 -19.83 11.64
C ASP A 220 12.96 -20.91 12.20
N ALA A 221 13.49 -21.79 13.07
CA ALA A 221 12.71 -22.87 13.70
C ALA A 221 11.56 -22.36 14.60
N LEU A 222 11.58 -21.09 14.99
CA LEU A 222 10.53 -20.42 15.76
C LEU A 222 9.57 -19.62 14.86
N ASN A 223 9.62 -19.83 13.54
CA ASN A 223 8.79 -19.19 12.53
C ASN A 223 9.00 -17.67 12.40
N ARG A 224 10.17 -17.16 12.76
CA ARG A 224 10.53 -15.74 12.67
C ARG A 224 11.43 -15.50 11.48
N GLN A 225 11.30 -14.34 10.85
CA GLN A 225 12.20 -13.92 9.78
C GLN A 225 13.48 -13.32 10.38
N SER A 226 14.46 -14.17 10.69
CA SER A 226 15.77 -13.74 11.22
C SER A 226 16.68 -13.15 10.13
N LYS A 227 16.50 -13.53 8.87
CA LYS A 227 17.27 -13.01 7.73
C LYS A 227 16.34 -12.34 6.72
N LYS A 228 16.71 -11.14 6.29
CA LYS A 228 16.07 -10.45 5.17
C LYS A 228 17.06 -10.31 4.02
N TYR A 229 16.80 -11.06 2.96
CA TYR A 229 17.69 -11.11 1.81
C TYR A 229 17.37 -10.00 0.80
N LEU A 230 18.40 -9.49 0.14
CA LEU A 230 18.25 -8.56 -0.97
C LEU A 230 17.73 -9.28 -2.23
N PRO A 231 16.93 -8.62 -3.08
CA PRO A 231 16.49 -9.21 -4.34
C PRO A 231 17.66 -9.39 -5.31
N TYR A 232 17.60 -10.43 -6.15
CA TYR A 232 18.61 -10.68 -7.19
C TYR A 232 17.94 -10.99 -8.54
N ALA A 233 18.64 -10.75 -9.64
CA ALA A 233 18.17 -11.19 -10.95
C ALA A 233 18.54 -12.67 -11.14
N ALA A 234 17.52 -13.51 -11.32
CA ALA A 234 17.72 -14.94 -11.51
C ALA A 234 18.32 -15.24 -12.89
N THR A 235 19.25 -16.19 -12.93
CA THR A 235 19.77 -16.74 -14.19
C THR A 235 18.80 -17.81 -14.71
N GLY A 236 18.53 -17.82 -16.01
CA GLY A 236 17.62 -18.76 -16.65
C GLY A 236 16.40 -18.09 -17.29
N LEU A 237 15.33 -18.88 -17.48
CA LEU A 237 14.10 -18.38 -18.09
C LEU A 237 13.40 -17.40 -17.15
N GLY A 238 13.03 -16.23 -17.68
CA GLY A 238 12.20 -15.25 -17.00
C GLY A 238 10.73 -15.67 -17.02
N ASP A 239 10.43 -16.77 -16.34
CA ASP A 239 9.19 -17.52 -16.44
C ASP A 239 8.28 -17.36 -15.22
N GLY A 240 8.70 -16.54 -14.25
CA GLY A 240 7.95 -16.26 -13.03
C GLY A 240 7.90 -17.43 -12.04
N ARG A 241 8.56 -18.56 -12.34
CA ARG A 241 8.52 -19.78 -11.53
C ARG A 241 9.33 -19.67 -10.24
N TYR A 242 8.97 -20.53 -9.27
CA TYR A 242 9.71 -20.68 -8.02
C TYR A 242 11.16 -21.10 -8.30
N LYS A 243 12.11 -20.31 -7.82
CA LYS A 243 13.53 -20.66 -7.90
C LYS A 243 13.91 -21.52 -6.70
N THR A 244 14.08 -22.82 -6.92
CA THR A 244 14.27 -23.84 -5.88
C THR A 244 15.58 -23.71 -5.09
N ASN A 245 16.61 -23.09 -5.68
CA ASN A 245 17.92 -22.88 -5.05
C ASN A 245 18.19 -21.39 -4.74
N ALA A 246 17.15 -20.58 -4.47
CA ALA A 246 17.32 -19.14 -4.25
C ALA A 246 18.27 -18.80 -3.08
N ILE A 247 18.22 -19.57 -1.99
CA ILE A 247 19.03 -19.38 -0.77
C ILE A 247 19.80 -20.64 -0.32
N GLY A 248 19.94 -21.65 -1.18
CA GLY A 248 20.68 -22.87 -0.87
C GLY A 248 19.81 -23.94 -0.20
N THR A 249 19.42 -24.97 -0.95
CA THR A 249 18.55 -26.07 -0.43
C THR A 249 19.26 -27.42 -0.34
N HIS A 250 20.58 -27.47 -0.59
CA HIS A 250 21.32 -28.72 -0.68
C HIS A 250 21.53 -29.37 0.70
N SER A 251 20.68 -30.34 1.05
CA SER A 251 20.73 -31.03 2.35
C SER A 251 22.00 -31.84 2.59
N SER A 252 22.80 -32.12 1.56
CA SER A 252 24.06 -32.85 1.70
C SER A 252 25.25 -32.00 2.14
N LEU A 253 25.11 -30.66 2.22
CA LEU A 253 26.17 -29.78 2.71
C LEU A 253 26.03 -29.58 4.23
N PRO A 254 27.11 -29.78 5.00
CA PRO A 254 27.02 -29.92 6.46
C PRO A 254 26.70 -28.59 7.16
N THR A 255 27.20 -27.46 6.68
CA THR A 255 26.96 -26.14 7.31
C THR A 255 25.94 -25.29 6.56
N GLU A 256 25.28 -24.38 7.28
CA GLU A 256 24.36 -23.40 6.66
C GLU A 256 25.08 -22.46 5.70
N GLU A 257 26.34 -22.11 6.01
CA GLU A 257 27.16 -21.26 5.16
C GLU A 257 27.50 -21.92 3.83
N GLU A 258 27.91 -23.19 3.83
CA GLU A 258 28.16 -23.92 2.58
C GLU A 258 26.89 -24.04 1.73
N ARG A 259 25.73 -24.31 2.36
CA ARG A 259 24.44 -24.32 1.67
C ARG A 259 24.16 -22.97 1.03
N TYR A 260 24.30 -21.88 1.77
CA TYR A 260 24.04 -20.53 1.24
C TYR A 260 25.04 -20.13 0.14
N ASN A 261 26.32 -20.46 0.27
CA ASN A 261 27.34 -20.15 -0.75
C ASN A 261 27.08 -20.87 -2.09
N SER A 262 26.33 -21.97 -2.07
CA SER A 262 25.86 -22.67 -3.29
C SER A 262 24.57 -22.08 -3.89
N SER A 263 23.97 -21.06 -3.27
CA SER A 263 22.69 -20.49 -3.69
C SER A 263 22.79 -19.59 -4.92
N ALA A 264 21.69 -19.47 -5.66
CA ALA A 264 21.62 -18.59 -6.83
C ALA A 264 21.83 -17.10 -6.46
N GLN A 265 21.31 -16.68 -5.31
CA GLN A 265 21.52 -15.31 -4.82
C GLN A 265 22.98 -15.03 -4.49
N TYR A 266 23.65 -15.92 -3.75
CA TYR A 266 25.07 -15.76 -3.46
C TYR A 266 25.87 -15.66 -4.75
N GLN A 267 25.64 -16.58 -5.70
CA GLN A 267 26.35 -16.56 -6.99
C GLN A 267 26.09 -15.27 -7.79
N TYR A 268 24.88 -14.70 -7.73
CA TYR A 268 24.60 -13.41 -8.35
C TYR A 268 25.48 -12.29 -7.76
N TYR A 269 25.50 -12.14 -6.43
CA TYR A 269 26.30 -11.11 -5.77
C TYR A 269 27.81 -11.33 -5.89
N GLN A 270 28.28 -12.50 -6.33
CA GLN A 270 29.70 -12.76 -6.57
C GLN A 270 30.14 -12.52 -8.02
N ASN A 271 29.21 -12.51 -8.98
CA ASN A 271 29.55 -12.54 -10.42
C ASN A 271 28.80 -11.51 -11.27
N ALA A 272 27.81 -10.79 -10.73
CA ALA A 272 27.02 -9.84 -11.51
C ALA A 272 27.77 -8.54 -11.83
N ASP A 273 27.75 -8.14 -13.09
CA ASP A 273 28.37 -6.91 -13.55
C ASP A 273 27.71 -5.69 -12.91
N ASN A 274 28.53 -4.72 -12.51
CA ASN A 274 28.11 -3.46 -11.87
C ASN A 274 27.32 -3.64 -10.55
N VAL A 275 27.40 -4.82 -9.93
CA VAL A 275 26.87 -5.10 -8.59
C VAL A 275 28.06 -5.28 -7.64
N PRO A 276 28.11 -4.59 -6.49
CA PRO A 276 29.16 -4.79 -5.51
C PRO A 276 29.22 -6.25 -5.03
N HIS A 277 30.43 -6.83 -5.00
CA HIS A 277 30.63 -8.18 -4.51
C HIS A 277 30.45 -8.25 -2.99
N ASP A 278 29.55 -9.12 -2.55
CA ASP A 278 29.24 -9.31 -1.13
C ASP A 278 28.80 -10.73 -0.83
N ILE A 279 29.46 -11.33 0.17
CA ILE A 279 29.18 -12.70 0.62
C ILE A 279 28.00 -12.77 1.61
N LYS A 280 27.51 -11.63 2.11
CA LYS A 280 26.36 -11.53 3.02
C LYS A 280 25.36 -10.44 2.54
N PRO A 281 24.74 -10.60 1.35
CA PRO A 281 23.76 -9.65 0.80
C PRO A 281 22.38 -9.78 1.46
N PHE A 282 22.37 -9.79 2.80
CA PHE A 282 21.18 -9.91 3.63
C PHE A 282 21.43 -9.25 4.99
N SER A 283 20.37 -8.77 5.64
CA SER A 283 20.43 -8.35 7.04
C SER A 283 20.05 -9.51 7.95
N GLU A 284 20.78 -9.68 9.06
CA GLU A 284 20.48 -10.68 10.09
C GLU A 284 20.06 -10.02 11.41
N THR A 285 18.99 -10.56 12.01
CA THR A 285 18.44 -10.15 13.29
C THR A 285 18.67 -11.25 14.31
N ILE A 286 19.35 -10.93 15.40
CA ILE A 286 19.54 -11.84 16.53
C ILE A 286 18.54 -11.49 17.63
N PHE A 287 17.87 -12.50 18.13
CA PHE A 287 16.87 -12.40 19.19
C PHE A 287 17.41 -12.98 20.50
N GLU A 288 16.88 -12.51 21.64
CA GLU A 288 17.13 -13.16 22.92
C GLU A 288 16.47 -14.57 22.97
N PRO A 289 17.03 -15.52 23.74
CA PRO A 289 16.45 -16.85 23.95
C PRO A 289 15.31 -16.81 24.96
N SER A 290 14.29 -15.98 24.71
CA SER A 290 13.13 -15.79 25.57
C SER A 290 11.84 -15.84 24.76
N PRO A 291 10.72 -16.32 25.33
CA PRO A 291 9.40 -16.26 24.70
C PRO A 291 8.97 -14.83 24.31
N LEU A 292 9.55 -13.80 24.93
CA LEU A 292 9.28 -12.40 24.61
C LEU A 292 9.78 -11.98 23.23
N ASN A 293 10.65 -12.79 22.59
CA ASN A 293 11.11 -12.60 21.23
C ASN A 293 11.70 -11.20 20.94
N ARG A 294 12.44 -10.64 21.91
CA ARG A 294 13.05 -9.32 21.77
C ARG A 294 14.33 -9.36 20.94
N VAL A 295 14.56 -8.31 20.16
CA VAL A 295 15.77 -8.18 19.34
C VAL A 295 16.94 -7.76 20.22
N ILE A 296 18.10 -8.40 20.09
CA ILE A 296 19.33 -7.98 20.78
C ILE A 296 20.32 -7.34 19.82
N LYS A 297 20.32 -7.76 18.55
CA LYS A 297 21.14 -7.17 17.48
C LYS A 297 20.40 -7.16 16.16
N GLN A 298 20.66 -6.12 15.37
CA GLN A 298 20.20 -5.98 14.00
C GLN A 298 21.38 -5.59 13.13
N GLY A 299 21.79 -6.51 12.24
CA GLY A 299 22.72 -6.22 11.16
C GLY A 299 22.05 -5.60 9.95
N ALA A 300 22.87 -5.16 9.01
CA ALA A 300 22.48 -4.67 7.69
C ALA A 300 23.14 -5.53 6.60
N PRO A 301 22.70 -5.45 5.33
CA PRO A 301 23.39 -6.12 4.22
C PRO A 301 24.86 -5.70 4.13
N GLY A 302 25.75 -6.66 3.84
CA GLY A 302 27.19 -6.45 3.88
C GLY A 302 27.88 -7.31 4.94
N LEU A 303 28.98 -7.98 4.56
CA LEU A 303 29.83 -8.70 5.51
C LEU A 303 30.23 -7.86 6.73
N ALA A 304 30.59 -6.58 6.51
CA ALA A 304 31.02 -5.67 7.58
C ALA A 304 29.90 -5.29 8.57
N TRP A 305 28.64 -5.57 8.23
CA TRP A 305 27.45 -5.18 8.99
C TRP A 305 26.71 -6.38 9.59
N GLN A 306 27.30 -7.57 9.52
CA GLN A 306 26.74 -8.78 10.13
C GLN A 306 27.02 -8.83 11.64
N PRO A 307 26.12 -9.45 12.43
CA PRO A 307 26.40 -9.75 13.82
C PRO A 307 27.58 -10.72 13.94
N ASN A 308 28.49 -10.43 14.86
CA ASN A 308 29.52 -11.40 15.27
C ASN A 308 28.96 -12.39 16.31
N GLY A 309 29.75 -13.39 16.70
CA GLY A 309 29.36 -14.39 17.71
C GLY A 309 29.23 -13.87 19.15
N ASP A 310 29.66 -12.63 19.44
CA ASP A 310 29.51 -12.01 20.77
C ASP A 310 28.16 -11.30 20.83
N HIS A 311 27.10 -11.94 21.33
CA HIS A 311 25.75 -11.35 21.34
C HIS A 311 25.50 -10.32 22.45
N THR A 312 26.53 -9.70 23.03
CA THR A 312 26.37 -8.69 24.08
C THR A 312 26.13 -7.28 23.54
N TYR A 313 25.56 -6.40 24.38
CA TYR A 313 25.34 -4.97 24.06
C TYR A 313 26.64 -4.18 23.78
N ASN A 314 27.79 -4.70 24.22
CA ASN A 314 29.10 -4.07 24.06
C ASN A 314 29.96 -4.73 22.99
N ALA A 315 29.38 -5.61 22.17
CA ALA A 315 30.07 -6.20 21.04
C ALA A 315 30.66 -5.12 20.12
N SER A 316 31.82 -5.42 19.54
CA SER A 316 32.58 -4.49 18.68
C SER A 316 32.13 -4.48 17.21
N ASP A 317 31.15 -5.31 16.84
CA ASP A 317 30.60 -5.32 15.49
C ASP A 317 29.81 -4.03 15.17
N ARG A 318 29.49 -3.83 13.89
CA ARG A 318 28.77 -2.64 13.42
C ARG A 318 27.25 -2.79 13.42
N THR A 319 26.71 -3.74 14.18
CA THR A 319 25.26 -3.93 14.26
C THR A 319 24.62 -2.90 15.18
N VAL A 320 23.33 -2.61 14.95
CA VAL A 320 22.49 -1.92 15.93
C VAL A 320 22.22 -2.89 17.08
N LYS A 321 22.37 -2.42 18.33
CA LYS A 321 22.29 -3.28 19.52
C LYS A 321 21.23 -2.78 20.47
N PHE A 322 20.56 -3.70 21.13
CA PHE A 322 19.49 -3.40 22.07
C PHE A 322 19.79 -4.02 23.44
N SER A 323 19.46 -3.31 24.51
CA SER A 323 19.47 -3.82 25.88
C SER A 323 18.19 -3.42 26.61
N TYR A 324 17.64 -4.34 27.39
CA TYR A 324 16.40 -4.17 28.13
C TYR A 324 16.67 -4.33 29.62
N GLU A 325 16.79 -3.21 30.32
CA GLU A 325 17.18 -3.12 31.71
C GLU A 325 16.06 -2.47 32.54
N PHE A 326 16.30 -2.29 33.84
CA PHE A 326 15.47 -1.46 34.71
C PHE A 326 16.27 -0.26 35.22
N ASN A 327 15.56 0.80 35.61
CA ASN A 327 16.21 1.98 36.19
C ASN A 327 16.89 1.67 37.53
N GLN A 328 18.00 2.35 37.78
CA GLN A 328 18.68 2.37 39.07
C GLN A 328 18.13 3.50 39.96
N ALA A 329 18.48 3.45 41.26
CA ALA A 329 18.17 4.54 42.17
C ALA A 329 18.86 5.86 41.71
N ASN A 330 18.21 7.00 41.96
CA ASN A 330 18.74 8.34 41.65
C ASN A 330 19.06 8.61 40.16
N GLU A 331 18.47 7.84 39.23
CA GLU A 331 18.75 7.94 37.80
C GLU A 331 17.79 8.88 37.04
N VAL A 332 16.50 8.87 37.41
CA VAL A 332 15.40 9.59 36.74
C VAL A 332 14.59 10.37 37.76
N LEU A 333 14.45 11.69 37.56
CA LEU A 333 13.58 12.54 38.39
C LEU A 333 12.12 12.09 38.27
N GLN A 334 11.44 11.97 39.40
CA GLN A 334 10.02 11.68 39.44
C GLN A 334 9.23 12.99 39.44
N TRP A 335 8.82 13.41 38.24
CA TRP A 335 7.97 14.56 38.06
C TRP A 335 6.53 14.26 38.45
N THR A 336 5.92 15.20 39.15
CA THR A 336 4.52 15.22 39.53
C THR A 336 3.85 16.43 38.90
N PHE A 337 2.57 16.27 38.57
CA PHE A 337 1.73 17.33 38.04
C PHE A 337 0.58 17.59 39.01
N THR A 338 0.29 18.85 39.29
CA THR A 338 -0.86 19.26 40.09
C THR A 338 -1.69 20.26 39.30
N TYR A 339 -2.96 19.95 39.11
CA TYR A 339 -3.90 20.84 38.44
C TYR A 339 -4.04 22.17 39.20
N PRO A 340 -4.22 23.30 38.48
CA PRO A 340 -4.48 24.58 39.12
C PRO A 340 -5.80 24.51 39.90
N THR A 341 -5.79 24.95 41.17
CA THR A 341 -6.88 24.79 42.15
C THR A 341 -8.18 25.53 41.81
N GLU A 342 -8.14 26.49 40.89
CA GLU A 342 -9.29 27.31 40.51
C GLU A 342 -9.83 26.86 39.14
N GLU A 343 -10.25 25.61 39.04
CA GLU A 343 -10.60 25.02 37.74
C GLU A 343 -11.80 25.68 37.03
N TYR A 344 -12.59 26.53 37.71
CA TYR A 344 -13.84 27.09 37.17
C TYR A 344 -14.16 28.56 37.55
N THR A 345 -13.18 29.39 37.93
CA THR A 345 -13.36 30.85 38.04
C THR A 345 -12.73 31.56 36.83
N THR A 346 -13.24 32.75 36.48
CA THR A 346 -12.94 33.48 35.23
C THR A 346 -11.46 33.80 35.00
N THR A 347 -10.59 33.64 36.00
CA THR A 347 -9.16 34.01 35.96
C THR A 347 -8.23 32.79 35.81
N ALA A 348 -8.65 31.59 36.22
CA ALA A 348 -7.76 30.45 36.45
C ALA A 348 -7.72 29.38 35.36
N LEU A 349 -8.59 29.49 34.34
CA LEU A 349 -8.44 28.73 33.10
C LEU A 349 -7.24 29.19 32.24
N ASN A 350 -6.53 30.25 32.64
CA ASN A 350 -5.34 30.76 31.95
C ASN A 350 -4.02 30.24 32.56
N ALA A 351 -4.07 29.47 33.64
CA ALA A 351 -2.87 28.93 34.30
C ALA A 351 -2.56 27.51 33.81
N PHE A 352 -1.29 27.19 33.66
CA PHE A 352 -0.84 25.79 33.55
C PHE A 352 -0.72 25.17 34.94
N GLY A 353 -0.85 23.85 35.03
CA GLY A 353 -0.64 23.14 36.29
C GLY A 353 0.82 23.22 36.76
N LYS A 354 0.97 23.00 38.07
CA LYS A 354 2.27 22.95 38.73
C LYS A 354 2.96 21.65 38.36
N VAL A 355 4.23 21.77 37.98
CA VAL A 355 5.14 20.66 37.68
C VAL A 355 6.21 20.67 38.77
N GLU A 356 6.51 19.52 39.37
CA GLU A 356 7.47 19.46 40.50
C GLU A 356 8.15 18.09 40.60
N ALA A 357 9.43 18.06 40.98
CA ALA A 357 10.16 16.82 41.28
C ALA A 357 11.03 16.96 42.55
N GLY A 358 10.45 17.57 43.60
CA GLY A 358 11.11 17.82 44.88
C GLY A 358 11.67 19.23 45.03
N THR A 359 12.76 19.37 45.79
CA THR A 359 13.43 20.66 46.04
C THR A 359 14.92 20.60 45.71
N ALA A 360 15.59 21.74 45.78
CA ALA A 360 17.05 21.85 45.65
C ALA A 360 17.82 20.84 46.52
N THR A 361 17.36 20.69 47.77
CA THR A 361 18.02 19.89 48.81
C THR A 361 17.48 18.48 48.91
N ALA A 362 16.27 18.23 48.40
CA ALA A 362 15.61 16.94 48.39
C ALA A 362 14.91 16.68 47.04
N PRO A 363 15.67 16.46 45.94
CA PRO A 363 15.10 16.04 44.67
C PRO A 363 14.50 14.64 44.80
N VAL A 364 13.37 14.40 44.15
CA VAL A 364 12.65 13.12 44.19
C VAL A 364 12.94 12.33 42.92
N PHE A 365 13.40 11.09 43.08
CA PHE A 365 13.69 10.16 41.99
C PHE A 365 12.77 8.96 42.04
N TYR A 366 12.57 8.35 40.87
CA TYR A 366 11.99 7.01 40.83
C TYR A 366 12.88 6.03 41.63
N PRO A 367 12.29 5.19 42.51
CA PRO A 367 13.01 4.08 43.11
C PRO A 367 13.59 3.14 42.06
N ALA A 368 14.59 2.33 42.44
CA ALA A 368 15.13 1.31 41.54
C ALA A 368 14.02 0.34 41.09
N ASN A 369 14.14 -0.17 39.87
CA ASN A 369 13.24 -1.17 39.28
C ASN A 369 11.77 -0.73 39.13
N GLN A 370 11.51 0.57 38.95
CA GLN A 370 10.16 1.10 38.71
C GLN A 370 9.86 1.43 37.24
N LEU A 371 10.90 1.63 36.43
CA LEU A 371 10.83 1.98 35.01
C LEU A 371 11.58 0.95 34.19
N TYR A 372 11.04 0.62 33.01
CA TYR A 372 11.79 -0.09 31.98
C TYR A 372 12.82 0.85 31.38
N LYS A 373 14.05 0.36 31.17
CA LYS A 373 15.16 1.10 30.60
C LYS A 373 15.60 0.41 29.31
N ASN A 374 15.14 0.93 28.19
CA ASN A 374 15.46 0.43 26.87
C ASN A 374 16.65 1.20 26.32
N LYS A 375 17.71 0.50 25.95
CA LYS A 375 18.93 1.10 25.40
C LYS A 375 19.13 0.62 23.97
N THR A 376 19.41 1.55 23.08
CA THR A 376 19.79 1.27 21.70
C THR A 376 21.17 1.85 21.46
N LYS A 377 22.05 1.09 20.81
CA LYS A 377 23.34 1.55 20.32
C LYS A 377 23.31 1.46 18.79
N ASP A 378 23.55 2.56 18.12
CA ASP A 378 23.62 2.59 16.66
C ASP A 378 24.91 1.94 16.14
N GLU A 379 25.03 1.86 14.83
CA GLU A 379 26.18 1.26 14.16
C GLU A 379 27.50 2.01 14.39
N GLN A 380 27.43 3.30 14.75
CA GLN A 380 28.60 4.13 15.09
C GLN A 380 28.93 4.09 16.60
N GLY A 381 28.12 3.40 17.41
CA GLY A 381 28.32 3.26 18.84
C GLY A 381 27.64 4.34 19.69
N ASN A 382 26.88 5.26 19.10
CA ASN A 382 26.11 6.26 19.85
C ASN A 382 24.89 5.62 20.50
N GLN A 383 24.57 6.10 21.69
CA GLN A 383 23.53 5.49 22.52
C GLN A 383 22.29 6.36 22.64
N VAL A 384 21.14 5.69 22.65
CA VAL A 384 19.84 6.26 23.02
C VAL A 384 19.26 5.41 24.15
N ILE A 385 18.81 6.06 25.21
CA ILE A 385 18.19 5.40 26.36
C ILE A 385 16.79 5.97 26.55
N GLU A 386 15.79 5.09 26.64
CA GLU A 386 14.40 5.44 26.89
C GLU A 386 13.95 4.79 28.20
N TYR A 387 13.45 5.61 29.11
CA TYR A 387 12.84 5.16 30.36
C TYR A 387 11.33 5.22 30.20
N VAL A 388 10.69 4.08 30.42
CA VAL A 388 9.26 3.87 30.20
C VAL A 388 8.61 3.46 31.51
N ASP A 389 7.48 4.08 31.84
CA ASP A 389 6.71 3.74 33.03
C ASP A 389 5.92 2.42 32.86
N LYS A 390 5.18 2.03 33.90
CA LYS A 390 4.40 0.79 33.90
C LYS A 390 3.18 0.82 32.97
N GLU A 391 2.79 2.00 32.50
CA GLU A 391 1.70 2.21 31.55
C GLU A 391 2.20 2.27 30.10
N GLY A 392 3.52 2.10 29.88
CA GLY A 392 4.11 2.13 28.54
C GLY A 392 4.43 3.54 28.02
N ARG A 393 4.39 4.58 28.88
CA ARG A 393 4.68 5.96 28.50
C ARG A 393 6.15 6.28 28.75
N THR A 394 6.83 6.87 27.76
CA THR A 394 8.21 7.35 27.92
C THR A 394 8.24 8.55 28.86
N VAL A 395 8.99 8.49 29.96
CA VAL A 395 9.14 9.58 30.95
C VAL A 395 10.46 10.34 30.81
N LEU A 396 11.48 9.71 30.25
CA LEU A 396 12.78 10.31 29.96
C LEU A 396 13.40 9.66 28.73
N LYS A 397 13.87 10.47 27.79
CA LYS A 397 14.71 10.05 26.67
C LYS A 397 16.08 10.70 26.79
N ARG A 398 17.15 9.92 26.70
CA ARG A 398 18.53 10.38 26.68
C ARG A 398 19.17 10.04 25.36
N VAL A 399 19.78 11.01 24.71
CA VAL A 399 20.62 10.83 23.52
C VAL A 399 22.04 11.17 23.88
N GLN A 400 23.00 10.31 23.55
CA GLN A 400 24.40 10.54 23.86
C GLN A 400 24.94 11.75 23.07
N VAL A 401 25.67 12.64 23.74
CA VAL A 401 26.22 13.88 23.14
C VAL A 401 27.75 13.84 23.04
N VAL A 402 28.40 13.00 23.83
CA VAL A 402 29.87 12.85 23.82
C VAL A 402 30.31 11.69 22.93
N THR A 403 31.43 11.85 22.24
CA THR A 403 32.08 10.76 21.50
C THR A 403 32.78 9.81 22.47
N GLY A 404 32.62 8.50 22.30
CA GLY A 404 33.24 7.46 23.14
C GLY A 404 32.30 6.92 24.22
N ASN A 405 32.81 6.20 25.22
CA ASN A 405 31.95 5.67 26.29
C ASN A 405 31.57 6.80 27.27
N PRO A 406 30.28 7.01 27.56
CA PRO A 406 29.84 7.95 28.59
C PRO A 406 30.52 7.63 29.93
N SER A 407 31.00 8.66 30.64
CA SER A 407 31.56 8.45 31.97
C SER A 407 30.50 7.85 32.91
N THR A 408 30.84 6.73 33.56
CA THR A 408 29.96 6.05 34.53
C THR A 408 29.97 6.71 35.90
N THR A 409 30.86 7.68 36.13
CA THR A 409 30.99 8.44 37.38
C THR A 409 30.39 9.83 37.31
N ASP A 410 29.75 10.18 36.18
CA ASP A 410 29.17 11.51 35.99
C ASP A 410 27.95 11.72 36.89
N THR A 411 28.17 12.41 38.01
CA THR A 411 27.12 12.89 38.91
C THR A 411 26.25 13.95 38.26
N ASN A 412 26.73 14.55 37.18
CA ASN A 412 26.06 15.61 36.43
C ASN A 412 25.35 14.98 35.23
N ARG A 413 24.17 14.43 35.51
CA ARG A 413 23.30 13.55 34.69
C ARG A 413 23.10 13.92 33.21
N ASP A 414 23.52 15.10 32.79
CA ASP A 414 23.29 15.73 31.49
C ASP A 414 24.57 16.23 30.78
N THR A 415 25.79 15.91 31.27
CA THR A 415 27.03 16.29 30.56
C THR A 415 27.29 15.38 29.37
N ASN A 416 27.05 14.08 29.55
CA ASN A 416 27.21 13.07 28.49
C ASN A 416 25.96 12.86 27.64
N TRP A 417 24.80 13.38 28.09
CA TRP A 417 23.48 13.05 27.57
C TRP A 417 22.60 14.28 27.36
N ALA A 418 21.94 14.35 26.21
CA ALA A 418 20.82 15.23 25.94
C ALA A 418 19.53 14.59 26.49
N SER A 419 19.12 15.01 27.68
CA SER A 419 17.95 14.48 28.40
C SER A 419 16.67 15.26 28.06
N THR A 420 15.63 14.57 27.61
CA THR A 420 14.29 15.14 27.42
C THR A 420 13.29 14.46 28.35
N TYR A 421 12.71 15.21 29.28
CA TYR A 421 11.67 14.70 30.17
C TYR A 421 10.28 14.88 29.56
N TYR A 422 9.44 13.87 29.74
CA TYR A 422 8.04 13.85 29.37
C TYR A 422 7.22 13.65 30.64
N ILE A 423 6.33 14.61 30.92
CA ILE A 423 5.60 14.69 32.17
C ILE A 423 4.12 14.55 31.84
N TYR A 424 3.48 13.60 32.51
CA TYR A 424 2.08 13.28 32.32
C TYR A 424 1.27 13.69 33.54
N ASP A 425 -0.02 13.96 33.33
CA ASP A 425 -0.99 14.07 34.42
C ASP A 425 -1.52 12.69 34.86
N ASP A 426 -2.35 12.67 35.90
CA ASP A 426 -2.95 11.45 36.45
C ASP A 426 -3.89 10.72 35.46
N PHE A 427 -4.32 11.37 34.37
CA PHE A 427 -5.13 10.77 33.31
C PHE A 427 -4.29 10.30 32.10
N GLY A 428 -2.97 10.42 32.19
CA GLY A 428 -2.00 10.03 31.17
C GLY A 428 -1.84 10.99 30.00
N ASN A 429 -2.33 12.23 30.11
CA ASN A 429 -2.09 13.23 29.07
C ASN A 429 -0.71 13.85 29.25
N LEU A 430 0.02 14.07 28.15
CA LEU A 430 1.31 14.74 28.17
C LEU A 430 1.11 16.23 28.45
N VAL A 431 1.53 16.71 29.63
CA VAL A 431 1.30 18.10 30.10
C VAL A 431 2.53 18.98 30.04
N CYS A 432 3.73 18.41 30.05
CA CYS A 432 4.96 19.16 29.93
C CYS A 432 6.07 18.33 29.27
N VAL A 433 6.84 18.95 28.39
CA VAL A 433 8.09 18.40 27.85
C VAL A 433 9.21 19.37 28.17
N ILE A 434 10.26 18.88 28.84
CA ILE A 434 11.47 19.64 29.17
C ILE A 434 12.58 19.17 28.21
N PRO A 435 12.95 19.98 27.19
CA PRO A 435 14.00 19.63 26.22
C PRO A 435 15.42 19.51 26.84
N PRO A 436 16.44 19.12 26.05
CA PRO A 436 17.82 18.94 26.54
C PRO A 436 18.45 20.14 27.23
N GLU A 437 18.37 21.33 26.64
CA GLU A 437 19.02 22.54 27.19
C GLU A 437 18.49 22.93 28.59
N PRO A 438 17.16 22.98 28.84
CA PRO A 438 16.67 23.21 30.20
C PRO A 438 16.94 22.05 31.15
N SER A 439 16.98 20.79 30.69
CA SER A 439 17.32 19.65 31.57
C SER A 439 18.67 19.87 32.26
N LYS A 440 19.68 20.31 31.50
CA LYS A 440 21.01 20.68 32.02
C LYS A 440 20.99 21.81 33.07
N ARG A 441 19.97 22.65 33.03
CA ARG A 441 19.80 23.84 33.89
C ARG A 441 18.85 23.60 35.06
N LEU A 442 18.33 22.38 35.22
CA LEU A 442 17.37 22.07 36.29
C LEU A 442 17.95 22.40 37.68
N THR A 443 19.17 21.93 37.98
CA THR A 443 19.79 22.17 39.29
C THR A 443 20.10 23.65 39.55
N THR A 444 20.52 24.39 38.51
CA THR A 444 21.01 25.76 38.66
C THR A 444 19.94 26.85 38.53
N GLN A 445 18.83 26.57 37.84
CA GLN A 445 17.77 27.56 37.58
C GLN A 445 16.39 27.13 38.08
N TYR A 446 16.04 25.85 37.98
CA TYR A 446 14.71 25.36 38.35
C TYR A 446 14.61 24.98 39.83
N PHE A 447 15.57 24.18 40.31
CA PHE A 447 15.73 23.75 41.70
C PHE A 447 16.78 24.59 42.44
N GLN A 448 16.96 25.86 42.08
CA GLN A 448 17.87 26.73 42.83
C GLN A 448 17.34 26.98 44.27
N ALA A 449 18.24 27.27 45.21
CA ALA A 449 17.87 27.63 46.57
C ALA A 449 16.95 28.86 46.57
N GLY A 450 15.84 28.81 47.32
CA GLY A 450 14.82 29.87 47.31
C GLY A 450 13.96 29.95 46.05
N SER A 451 13.96 28.91 45.18
CA SER A 451 13.06 28.84 44.03
C SER A 451 11.59 28.91 44.45
N THR A 452 10.91 29.95 43.99
CA THR A 452 9.45 30.10 44.16
C THR A 452 8.72 29.46 42.98
N GLU A 453 7.41 29.27 43.12
CA GLU A 453 6.56 28.82 42.01
C GLU A 453 6.64 29.76 40.79
N THR A 454 6.74 31.07 41.02
CA THR A 454 6.93 32.05 39.96
C THR A 454 8.24 31.83 39.20
N THR A 455 9.34 31.57 39.91
CA THR A 455 10.65 31.28 39.28
C THR A 455 10.56 30.03 38.41
N LYS A 456 9.95 28.95 38.93
CA LYS A 456 9.76 27.69 38.20
C LYS A 456 8.86 27.87 36.98
N ASN A 457 7.76 28.62 37.10
CA ASN A 457 6.87 28.92 36.00
C ASN A 457 7.55 29.78 34.91
N ASN A 458 8.37 30.75 35.29
CA ASN A 458 9.16 31.54 34.33
C ASN A 458 10.20 30.69 33.59
N PHE A 459 10.85 29.76 34.29
CA PHE A 459 11.75 28.80 33.67
C PHE A 459 11.02 27.92 32.64
N LEU A 460 9.89 27.32 33.02
CA LEU A 460 9.10 26.49 32.10
C LEU A 460 8.54 27.29 30.93
N LYS A 461 8.06 28.51 31.16
CA LYS A 461 7.59 29.42 30.10
C LYS A 461 8.69 29.70 29.07
N ARG A 462 9.93 29.88 29.53
CA ARG A 462 11.07 30.16 28.63
C ARG A 462 11.54 28.92 27.86
N TRP A 463 11.47 27.73 28.46
CA TRP A 463 12.22 26.59 27.95
C TRP A 463 11.41 25.31 27.65
N ALA A 464 10.22 25.15 28.22
CA ALA A 464 9.46 23.91 28.13
C ALA A 464 8.26 24.04 27.19
N PHE A 465 7.85 22.90 26.60
CA PHE A 465 6.53 22.79 25.99
C PHE A 465 5.53 22.46 27.08
N ARG A 466 4.38 23.14 27.12
CA ARG A 466 3.34 22.89 28.11
C ARG A 466 1.99 22.73 27.44
N TYR A 467 1.18 21.84 27.98
CA TYR A 467 -0.14 21.51 27.46
C TYR A 467 -1.15 21.48 28.60
N ARG A 468 -2.39 21.85 28.30
CA ARG A 468 -3.54 21.69 29.20
C ARG A 468 -4.69 21.09 28.41
N TYR A 469 -5.42 20.18 29.04
CA TYR A 469 -6.55 19.49 28.45
C TYR A 469 -7.84 19.80 29.22
N ASP A 470 -8.98 19.68 28.56
CA ASP A 470 -10.28 19.64 29.21
C ASP A 470 -10.63 18.23 29.71
N GLY A 471 -11.78 18.08 30.36
CA GLY A 471 -12.27 16.78 30.85
C GLY A 471 -12.55 15.74 29.76
N ARG A 472 -12.54 16.11 28.48
CA ARG A 472 -12.67 15.20 27.32
C ARG A 472 -11.32 14.87 26.68
N LYS A 473 -10.20 15.23 27.33
CA LYS A 473 -8.82 15.08 26.83
C LYS A 473 -8.52 15.88 25.55
N ARG A 474 -9.27 16.97 25.28
CA ARG A 474 -8.98 17.88 24.16
C ARG A 474 -8.01 18.96 24.62
N MET A 475 -6.99 19.27 23.82
CA MET A 475 -5.99 20.28 24.18
C MET A 475 -6.60 21.68 24.12
N ILE A 476 -6.73 22.35 25.27
CA ILE A 476 -7.30 23.70 25.38
C ILE A 476 -6.23 24.81 25.48
N MET A 477 -5.00 24.43 25.86
CA MET A 477 -3.86 25.34 25.88
C MET A 477 -2.59 24.64 25.42
N LYS A 478 -1.79 25.35 24.63
CA LYS A 478 -0.45 24.95 24.21
C LYS A 478 0.51 26.11 24.38
N GLN A 479 1.65 25.87 25.03
CA GLN A 479 2.75 26.82 25.08
C GLN A 479 3.99 26.16 24.50
N VAL A 480 4.62 26.85 23.55
CA VAL A 480 5.96 26.52 23.06
C VAL A 480 6.99 27.38 23.80
N PRO A 481 8.25 26.89 23.96
CA PRO A 481 9.29 27.62 24.68
C PRO A 481 9.45 29.07 24.20
N GLY A 482 9.38 30.02 25.12
CA GLY A 482 9.59 31.45 24.84
C GLY A 482 8.39 32.19 24.26
N ALA A 483 7.30 31.49 23.91
CA ALA A 483 6.07 32.11 23.43
C ALA A 483 4.98 32.19 24.53
N GLU A 484 4.06 33.12 24.36
CA GLU A 484 2.81 33.11 25.12
C GLU A 484 1.91 31.94 24.69
N PRO A 485 1.03 31.45 25.58
CA PRO A 485 0.18 30.30 25.29
C PRO A 485 -0.85 30.59 24.20
N VAL A 486 -1.05 29.59 23.33
CA VAL A 486 -2.16 29.50 22.39
C VAL A 486 -3.34 28.85 23.08
N TYR A 487 -4.49 29.51 23.05
CA TYR A 487 -5.75 29.03 23.60
C TYR A 487 -6.60 28.42 22.50
N MET A 488 -7.34 27.37 22.84
CA MET A 488 -8.17 26.59 21.92
C MET A 488 -9.54 26.36 22.55
N VAL A 489 -10.61 26.68 21.81
CA VAL A 489 -12.00 26.56 22.26
C VAL A 489 -12.74 25.64 21.29
N TYR A 490 -13.45 24.67 21.85
CA TYR A 490 -14.16 23.65 21.07
C TYR A 490 -15.67 23.77 21.25
N ASP A 491 -16.42 23.39 20.23
CA ASP A 491 -17.86 23.18 20.35
C ASP A 491 -18.22 21.79 20.91
N ASP A 492 -19.52 21.53 21.04
CA ASP A 492 -20.03 20.26 21.56
C ASP A 492 -19.87 19.09 20.56
N ARG A 493 -19.58 19.39 19.29
CA ARG A 493 -19.26 18.42 18.23
C ARG A 493 -17.77 18.08 18.17
N ASP A 494 -16.98 18.47 19.17
CA ASP A 494 -15.53 18.24 19.26
C ASP A 494 -14.69 18.95 18.18
N ARG A 495 -15.17 20.08 17.66
CA ARG A 495 -14.44 20.83 16.62
C ARG A 495 -13.83 22.08 17.21
N LEU A 496 -12.61 22.39 16.76
CA LEU A 496 -11.91 23.61 17.15
C LEU A 496 -12.58 24.81 16.48
N VAL A 497 -13.27 25.64 17.24
CA VAL A 497 -14.02 26.80 16.72
C VAL A 497 -13.22 28.08 16.88
N LEU A 498 -12.43 28.23 17.95
CA LEU A 498 -11.60 29.41 18.17
C LEU A 498 -10.19 29.04 18.58
N THR A 499 -9.23 29.81 18.09
CA THR A 499 -7.86 29.86 18.58
C THR A 499 -7.45 31.29 18.88
N GLN A 500 -6.56 31.47 19.85
CA GLN A 500 -5.95 32.77 20.11
C GLN A 500 -4.52 32.59 20.56
N ASP A 501 -3.57 33.19 19.84
CA ASP A 501 -2.18 33.26 20.27
C ASP A 501 -1.92 34.45 21.21
N GLY A 502 -0.68 34.62 21.68
CA GLY A 502 -0.31 35.74 22.56
C GLY A 502 -0.37 37.12 21.92
N ASN A 503 -0.03 37.24 20.63
CA ASN A 503 -0.02 38.52 19.93
C ASN A 503 -1.45 39.01 19.68
N GLN A 504 -2.35 38.07 19.36
CA GLN A 504 -3.79 38.31 19.25
C GLN A 504 -4.44 38.66 20.58
N ARG A 505 -3.78 38.37 21.71
CA ARG A 505 -4.22 38.63 23.09
C ARG A 505 -3.59 39.91 23.68
N THR A 506 -3.37 40.92 22.86
CA THR A 506 -2.82 42.22 23.31
C THR A 506 -3.94 43.27 23.44
N SER A 507 -3.83 44.14 24.45
CA SER A 507 -4.73 45.29 24.67
C SER A 507 -4.27 46.48 23.81
N PRO A 508 -5.17 47.31 23.20
CA PRO A 508 -6.58 47.53 23.53
C PRO A 508 -7.61 46.72 22.72
N THR A 509 -7.21 45.94 21.71
CA THR A 509 -8.14 45.14 20.89
C THR A 509 -7.64 43.71 20.75
N SER A 510 -8.38 42.76 21.32
CA SER A 510 -8.06 41.33 21.31
C SER A 510 -8.86 40.59 20.26
N TYR A 511 -8.19 39.72 19.49
CA TYR A 511 -8.79 38.94 18.41
C TYR A 511 -8.73 37.46 18.70
N TRP A 512 -9.74 36.70 18.31
CA TRP A 512 -9.70 35.24 18.24
C TRP A 512 -9.82 34.80 16.80
N THR A 513 -8.96 33.91 16.33
CA THR A 513 -9.16 33.28 15.03
C THR A 513 -10.29 32.28 15.15
N PHE A 514 -11.32 32.37 14.29
CA PHE A 514 -12.41 31.41 14.25
C PHE A 514 -12.30 30.49 13.04
N THR A 515 -12.87 29.29 13.18
CA THR A 515 -13.10 28.34 12.09
C THR A 515 -14.57 27.93 12.09
N LYS A 516 -15.23 28.06 10.94
CA LYS A 516 -16.60 27.57 10.72
C LYS A 516 -16.59 26.30 9.90
N TYR A 517 -17.63 25.50 10.09
CA TYR A 517 -17.77 24.18 9.50
C TYR A 517 -19.13 24.01 8.85
N ASP A 518 -19.21 23.17 7.82
CA ASP A 518 -20.48 22.72 7.26
C ASP A 518 -21.12 21.58 8.07
N ALA A 519 -22.26 21.08 7.59
CA ALA A 519 -22.99 19.97 8.21
C ALA A 519 -22.14 18.68 8.32
N LEU A 520 -21.24 18.47 7.36
CA LEU A 520 -20.34 17.31 7.25
C LEU A 520 -19.02 17.48 8.02
N ASN A 521 -18.89 18.52 8.84
CA ASN A 521 -17.68 18.84 9.63
C ASN A 521 -16.45 19.23 8.81
N ARG A 522 -16.61 19.72 7.58
CA ARG A 522 -15.51 20.27 6.78
C ARG A 522 -15.32 21.76 7.09
N PRO A 523 -14.07 22.25 7.26
CA PRO A 523 -13.80 23.67 7.47
C PRO A 523 -14.18 24.51 6.24
N ILE A 524 -15.19 25.38 6.37
CA ILE A 524 -15.67 26.23 5.27
C ILE A 524 -15.18 27.66 5.34
N ALA A 525 -14.78 28.16 6.51
CA ALA A 525 -14.34 29.54 6.61
C ALA A 525 -13.45 29.76 7.82
N THR A 526 -12.48 30.65 7.68
CA THR A 526 -11.70 31.19 8.80
C THR A 526 -11.81 32.70 8.87
N GLY A 527 -11.59 33.27 10.04
CA GLY A 527 -11.59 34.72 10.23
C GLY A 527 -11.17 35.14 11.62
N LEU A 528 -11.32 36.42 11.94
CA LEU A 528 -11.05 36.99 13.26
C LEU A 528 -12.36 37.34 13.98
N LYS A 529 -12.38 37.20 15.30
CA LYS A 529 -13.44 37.67 16.17
C LYS A 529 -12.84 38.74 17.07
N ASP A 530 -13.22 39.98 16.82
CA ASP A 530 -12.91 41.07 17.73
C ASP A 530 -13.72 40.95 19.01
N THR A 531 -13.03 41.04 20.13
CA THR A 531 -13.60 40.99 21.48
C THR A 531 -13.54 42.33 22.19
N SER A 532 -12.90 43.34 21.59
CA SER A 532 -12.71 44.71 22.09
C SER A 532 -12.05 44.84 23.47
N ALA A 533 -11.78 43.72 24.14
CA ALA A 533 -11.08 43.58 25.40
C ALA A 533 -10.51 42.16 25.51
N ILE A 534 -9.54 41.96 26.40
CA ILE A 534 -8.98 40.63 26.67
C ILE A 534 -10.04 39.80 27.40
N ILE A 535 -10.37 38.63 26.84
CA ILE A 535 -11.27 37.64 27.43
C ILE A 535 -10.46 36.38 27.78
N SER A 536 -10.69 35.80 28.96
CA SER A 536 -10.03 34.54 29.37
C SER A 536 -10.56 33.35 28.56
N LEU A 537 -9.78 32.26 28.51
CA LEU A 537 -10.18 31.02 27.82
C LEU A 537 -11.56 30.52 28.29
N GLY A 538 -11.76 30.43 29.61
CA GLY A 538 -13.02 29.97 30.19
C GLY A 538 -14.21 30.86 29.88
N ALA A 539 -14.00 32.19 29.94
CA ALA A 539 -15.05 33.14 29.58
C ALA A 539 -15.42 33.02 28.09
N MET A 540 -14.44 32.81 27.21
CA MET A 540 -14.71 32.60 25.78
C MET A 540 -15.45 31.28 25.51
N GLN A 541 -15.08 30.20 26.21
CA GLN A 541 -15.83 28.94 26.14
C GLN A 541 -17.30 29.13 26.58
N ASN A 542 -17.54 29.90 27.65
CA ASN A 542 -18.91 30.21 28.09
C ASN A 542 -19.68 31.05 27.06
N VAL A 543 -19.03 32.00 26.40
CA VAL A 543 -19.65 32.79 25.31
C VAL A 543 -20.07 31.86 24.15
N LEU A 544 -19.21 30.91 23.76
CA LEU A 544 -19.52 29.91 22.74
C LEU A 544 -20.70 29.03 23.15
N ASN A 545 -20.65 28.45 24.35
CA ASN A 545 -21.70 27.56 24.85
C ASN A 545 -23.05 28.28 24.92
N THR A 546 -23.06 29.53 25.42
CA THR A 546 -24.27 30.37 25.49
C THR A 546 -24.82 30.73 24.11
N PHE A 547 -23.99 30.79 23.07
CA PHE A 547 -24.48 31.04 21.72
C PHE A 547 -25.33 29.88 21.19
N TYR A 548 -24.92 28.64 21.45
CA TYR A 548 -25.59 27.44 20.96
C TYR A 548 -26.84 27.03 21.75
N THR A 549 -27.14 27.69 22.87
CA THR A 549 -28.43 27.50 23.57
C THR A 549 -29.61 28.18 22.88
N LYS A 550 -29.35 29.09 21.92
CA LYS A 550 -30.39 29.82 21.20
C LYS A 550 -31.01 28.95 20.09
N PRO A 551 -32.35 28.90 19.95
CA PRO A 551 -33.01 28.10 18.91
C PRO A 551 -32.64 28.46 17.47
N SER A 552 -32.16 29.69 17.22
CA SER A 552 -31.76 30.17 15.89
C SER A 552 -30.32 29.82 15.51
N SER A 553 -29.52 29.32 16.46
CA SER A 553 -28.12 28.97 16.25
C SER A 553 -27.99 27.53 15.74
N LEU A 554 -27.05 27.29 14.83
CA LEU A 554 -26.70 25.95 14.35
C LEU A 554 -25.22 25.69 14.53
N TYR A 555 -24.85 24.45 14.89
CA TYR A 555 -23.45 24.01 14.92
C TYR A 555 -22.85 23.84 13.51
N TYR A 556 -23.42 24.41 12.47
CA TYR A 556 -22.88 24.32 11.13
C TYR A 556 -23.46 25.43 10.27
N GLU A 557 -22.82 25.66 9.13
CA GLU A 557 -23.33 26.54 8.10
C GLU A 557 -23.84 25.73 6.91
N GLU A 558 -24.93 26.20 6.32
CA GLU A 558 -25.49 25.68 5.07
C GLU A 558 -25.14 26.63 3.93
N TYR A 559 -24.80 26.08 2.77
CA TYR A 559 -24.67 26.89 1.57
C TYR A 559 -26.07 27.26 1.06
N ILE A 560 -26.36 28.55 1.00
CA ILE A 560 -27.67 29.12 0.64
C ILE A 560 -27.57 30.06 -0.56
N GLY A 561 -26.41 30.13 -1.22
CA GLY A 561 -26.15 31.04 -2.34
C GLY A 561 -26.45 32.49 -1.97
N ASP A 562 -27.12 33.21 -2.87
CA ASP A 562 -27.43 34.63 -2.68
C ASP A 562 -28.68 34.91 -1.85
N ALA A 563 -29.22 33.91 -1.14
CA ALA A 563 -30.39 34.10 -0.28
C ALA A 563 -30.16 35.21 0.78
N THR A 564 -31.23 35.88 1.18
CA THR A 564 -31.14 37.01 2.12
C THR A 564 -30.55 36.55 3.46
N GLY A 565 -29.54 37.29 3.95
CA GLY A 565 -28.83 36.96 5.18
C GLY A 565 -27.56 36.13 4.99
N ASN A 566 -27.22 35.73 3.76
CA ASN A 566 -25.98 34.99 3.49
C ASN A 566 -24.72 35.81 3.82
N MET A 567 -23.66 35.08 4.17
CA MET A 567 -22.29 35.55 4.35
C MET A 567 -21.38 34.70 3.48
N HIS A 568 -20.85 35.27 2.39
CA HIS A 568 -20.09 34.53 1.38
C HIS A 568 -20.84 33.28 0.86
N GLY A 569 -22.16 33.35 0.69
CA GLY A 569 -22.97 32.21 0.25
C GLY A 569 -23.43 31.26 1.36
N TYR A 570 -22.95 31.42 2.60
CA TYR A 570 -23.30 30.57 3.74
C TYR A 570 -24.31 31.22 4.70
N SER A 571 -25.04 30.40 5.47
CA SER A 571 -26.18 30.83 6.30
C SER A 571 -25.90 31.82 7.44
N ASN A 572 -24.65 31.93 7.88
CA ASN A 572 -24.22 32.72 9.05
C ASN A 572 -24.99 32.42 10.34
N LYS A 573 -25.27 31.14 10.61
CA LYS A 573 -25.98 30.64 11.80
C LYS A 573 -25.08 30.00 12.85
N SER A 574 -23.82 29.77 12.53
CA SER A 574 -22.81 29.22 13.44
C SER A 574 -21.95 30.32 14.06
N PHE A 575 -21.38 30.04 15.23
CA PHE A 575 -20.54 31.00 15.92
C PHE A 575 -19.21 31.22 15.18
N PRO A 576 -18.69 32.46 15.10
CA PRO A 576 -19.36 33.71 15.45
C PRO A 576 -20.31 34.17 14.34
N THR A 577 -21.46 34.74 14.72
CA THR A 577 -22.34 35.42 13.77
C THR A 577 -21.89 36.86 13.59
N THR A 578 -21.77 37.31 12.35
CA THR A 578 -21.46 38.71 12.02
C THR A 578 -22.72 39.42 11.53
N ASN A 579 -22.99 40.62 12.04
CA ASN A 579 -24.12 41.42 11.55
C ASN A 579 -23.76 42.05 10.21
N ARG A 580 -24.58 41.84 9.19
CA ARG A 580 -24.46 42.54 7.91
C ARG A 580 -24.77 44.02 8.15
N VAL A 581 -23.78 44.90 8.02
CA VAL A 581 -24.03 46.35 8.06
C VAL A 581 -24.84 46.70 6.81
N THR A 582 -26.10 47.08 7.01
CA THR A 582 -27.14 47.20 5.98
C THR A 582 -27.11 48.49 5.17
N SER A 583 -26.04 49.29 5.21
CA SER A 583 -26.06 50.67 4.68
C SER A 583 -25.27 50.94 3.39
N SER A 584 -24.72 49.93 2.70
CA SER A 584 -24.12 50.15 1.36
C SER A 584 -24.37 48.97 0.42
N VAL A 585 -24.97 49.26 -0.73
CA VAL A 585 -25.03 48.36 -1.89
C VAL A 585 -23.59 48.25 -2.43
N GLY A 586 -23.01 47.05 -2.39
CA GLY A 586 -21.60 46.79 -2.73
C GLY A 586 -20.77 46.41 -1.50
N TYR A 587 -20.70 45.10 -1.24
CA TYR A 587 -19.79 44.41 -0.32
C TYR A 587 -19.83 44.81 1.17
N PRO A 588 -20.66 44.16 2.00
CA PRO A 588 -20.59 44.26 3.45
C PRO A 588 -19.40 43.43 3.99
N ASP A 589 -18.17 43.70 3.55
CA ASP A 589 -16.94 43.05 4.08
C ASP A 589 -16.50 43.70 5.41
N ALA A 590 -17.47 43.96 6.28
CA ALA A 590 -17.26 44.67 7.54
C ALA A 590 -16.80 43.77 8.70
N SER A 591 -16.49 42.49 8.50
CA SER A 591 -16.25 41.58 9.63
C SER A 591 -15.34 40.38 9.31
N TYR A 592 -14.03 40.64 9.31
CA TYR A 592 -12.99 39.71 9.77
C TYR A 592 -12.81 38.32 9.09
N TYR A 593 -13.57 37.90 8.08
CA TYR A 593 -13.28 36.65 7.35
C TYR A 593 -11.95 36.75 6.59
N LEU A 594 -11.21 35.64 6.53
CA LEU A 594 -9.88 35.54 5.91
C LEU A 594 -9.85 34.50 4.79
N THR A 595 -10.51 33.35 4.99
CA THR A 595 -10.64 32.32 3.96
C THR A 595 -12.07 31.77 3.92
N VAL A 596 -12.51 31.35 2.74
CA VAL A 596 -13.79 30.65 2.54
C VAL A 596 -13.59 29.51 1.52
N ASN A 597 -14.02 28.31 1.85
CA ASN A 597 -13.94 27.11 1.01
C ASN A 597 -15.35 26.65 0.65
N TYR A 598 -15.53 26.24 -0.60
CA TYR A 598 -16.77 25.70 -1.15
C TYR A 598 -16.54 24.26 -1.60
N TYR A 599 -17.57 23.43 -1.46
CA TYR A 599 -17.49 22.00 -1.65
C TYR A 599 -18.66 21.49 -2.51
N ASP A 600 -18.52 20.26 -3.02
CA ASP A 600 -19.54 19.40 -3.65
C ASP A 600 -20.05 19.85 -5.04
N ASP A 601 -20.13 21.15 -5.29
CA ASP A 601 -20.61 21.71 -6.56
C ASP A 601 -19.91 23.01 -6.95
N TYR A 602 -20.26 23.53 -8.13
CA TYR A 602 -19.69 24.75 -8.71
C TYR A 602 -20.61 25.98 -8.60
N THR A 603 -21.73 25.87 -7.87
CA THR A 603 -22.73 26.97 -7.77
C THR A 603 -22.16 28.20 -7.06
N ALA A 604 -21.16 28.00 -6.20
CA ALA A 604 -20.42 29.07 -5.54
C ALA A 604 -19.80 30.09 -6.49
N THR A 605 -19.48 29.69 -7.73
CA THR A 605 -18.75 30.51 -8.71
C THR A 605 -19.66 31.15 -9.76
N THR A 606 -20.97 30.90 -9.73
CA THR A 606 -21.93 31.41 -10.75
C THR A 606 -21.85 32.92 -10.96
N ASN A 607 -21.57 33.68 -9.89
CA ASN A 607 -21.46 35.14 -9.94
C ASN A 607 -20.00 35.66 -10.00
N TRP A 608 -19.01 34.80 -10.21
CA TRP A 608 -17.60 35.22 -10.21
C TRP A 608 -17.13 35.80 -11.54
N GLY A 609 -17.90 35.61 -12.62
CA GLY A 609 -17.58 36.06 -13.98
C GLY A 609 -17.17 34.91 -14.89
N VAL A 610 -16.93 35.24 -16.16
CA VAL A 610 -16.60 34.25 -17.22
C VAL A 610 -15.19 33.66 -17.08
N ASP A 611 -14.27 34.36 -16.41
CA ASP A 611 -12.85 33.96 -16.32
C ASP A 611 -12.64 32.67 -15.52
N TYR A 612 -13.61 32.25 -14.70
CA TYR A 612 -13.56 31.04 -13.87
C TYR A 612 -14.29 29.84 -14.48
N GLN A 613 -14.81 29.94 -15.71
CA GLN A 613 -15.44 28.80 -16.38
C GLN A 613 -14.38 27.79 -16.82
N TYR A 614 -14.76 26.51 -16.88
CA TYR A 614 -13.92 25.47 -17.45
C TYR A 614 -13.57 25.82 -18.89
N LYS A 615 -12.29 25.76 -19.22
CA LYS A 615 -11.79 26.06 -20.57
C LYS A 615 -11.24 24.79 -21.19
N ASP A 616 -11.93 24.28 -22.20
CA ASP A 616 -11.36 23.29 -23.10
C ASP A 616 -10.36 23.98 -24.04
N LEU A 617 -9.06 23.76 -23.79
CA LEU A 617 -7.97 24.28 -24.59
C LEU A 617 -7.52 23.28 -25.67
N ASN A 618 -8.18 22.13 -25.78
CA ASN A 618 -7.85 21.04 -26.70
C ASN A 618 -6.37 20.61 -26.58
N LEU A 619 -5.86 20.53 -25.35
CA LEU A 619 -4.48 20.14 -25.08
C LEU A 619 -4.29 18.63 -25.21
N GLN A 620 -3.08 18.23 -25.61
CA GLN A 620 -2.69 16.83 -25.77
C GLN A 620 -1.32 16.54 -25.17
N ALA A 621 -1.14 15.33 -24.65
CA ALA A 621 0.14 14.79 -24.18
C ALA A 621 0.34 13.37 -24.72
N ILE A 622 1.58 12.99 -25.03
CA ILE A 622 1.91 11.63 -25.49
C ILE A 622 2.68 10.91 -24.39
N SER A 623 2.14 9.79 -23.91
CA SER A 623 2.80 8.90 -22.94
C SER A 623 2.67 7.45 -23.43
N ASN A 624 3.77 6.69 -23.42
CA ASN A 624 3.82 5.30 -23.90
C ASN A 624 3.25 5.06 -25.31
N GLY A 625 3.43 6.03 -26.22
CA GLY A 625 2.93 5.97 -27.60
C GLY A 625 1.42 6.19 -27.75
N LEU A 626 0.71 6.52 -26.67
CA LEU A 626 -0.70 6.88 -26.67
C LEU A 626 -0.85 8.39 -26.46
N THR A 627 -1.77 9.00 -27.23
CA THR A 627 -2.14 10.39 -27.06
C THR A 627 -3.28 10.51 -26.05
N TYR A 628 -3.08 11.32 -25.03
CA TYR A 628 -4.07 11.67 -24.01
C TYR A 628 -4.51 13.11 -24.24
N TRP A 629 -5.81 13.34 -24.13
CA TRP A 629 -6.43 14.64 -24.36
C TRP A 629 -6.91 15.23 -23.04
N GLN A 630 -6.90 16.55 -22.97
CA GLN A 630 -7.73 17.26 -22.01
C GLN A 630 -9.19 16.81 -22.14
N PRO A 631 -9.90 16.55 -21.03
CA PRO A 631 -11.32 16.18 -21.12
C PRO A 631 -12.19 17.32 -21.69
N ASP A 632 -13.08 17.01 -22.64
CA ASP A 632 -14.01 18.02 -23.17
C ASP A 632 -14.97 18.59 -22.10
N ASN A 633 -15.23 17.81 -21.05
CA ASN A 633 -16.15 18.18 -19.98
C ASN A 633 -15.55 17.86 -18.62
N PHE A 634 -15.89 18.69 -17.64
CA PHE A 634 -15.65 18.41 -16.23
C PHE A 634 -16.83 17.65 -15.62
N ASN A 635 -16.56 16.92 -14.54
CA ASN A 635 -17.60 16.28 -13.74
C ASN A 635 -18.37 17.34 -12.95
N SER A 636 -19.68 17.46 -13.19
CA SER A 636 -20.54 18.42 -12.48
C SER A 636 -21.03 17.93 -11.11
N ARG A 637 -20.79 16.66 -10.76
CA ARG A 637 -21.24 16.01 -9.51
C ARG A 637 -20.03 15.61 -8.67
N VAL A 638 -19.41 16.59 -8.01
CA VAL A 638 -18.12 16.45 -7.33
C VAL A 638 -18.25 16.39 -5.80
N VAL A 639 -19.10 15.47 -5.32
CA VAL A 639 -19.37 15.30 -3.89
C VAL A 639 -18.09 14.95 -3.13
N GLY A 640 -17.87 15.61 -2.00
CA GLY A 640 -16.71 15.45 -1.13
C GLY A 640 -15.52 16.34 -1.50
N GLN A 641 -15.51 16.95 -2.70
CA GLN A 641 -14.37 17.73 -3.17
C GLN A 641 -14.47 19.22 -2.84
N MET A 642 -13.33 19.87 -2.63
CA MET A 642 -13.23 21.33 -2.52
C MET A 642 -13.17 21.95 -3.92
N THR A 643 -14.29 22.49 -4.36
CA THR A 643 -14.46 23.00 -5.73
C THR A 643 -13.98 24.43 -5.88
N ALA A 644 -14.06 25.25 -4.83
CA ALA A 644 -13.62 26.64 -4.92
C ALA A 644 -13.14 27.18 -3.58
N THR A 645 -12.33 28.24 -3.62
CA THR A 645 -11.85 28.94 -2.44
C THR A 645 -11.77 30.45 -2.68
N LYS A 646 -11.89 31.22 -1.60
CA LYS A 646 -11.63 32.66 -1.53
C LYS A 646 -10.62 32.90 -0.42
N THR A 647 -9.55 33.63 -0.73
CA THR A 647 -8.52 34.05 0.22
C THR A 647 -8.41 35.57 0.21
N LYS A 648 -8.51 36.20 1.38
CA LYS A 648 -8.45 37.66 1.51
C LYS A 648 -7.01 38.16 1.42
N VAL A 649 -6.79 39.24 0.69
CA VAL A 649 -5.49 39.92 0.64
C VAL A 649 -5.34 40.84 1.86
N LEU A 650 -4.19 40.81 2.51
CA LEU A 650 -3.90 41.63 3.69
C LEU A 650 -3.25 42.98 3.33
N ASP A 651 -3.81 43.69 2.34
CA ASP A 651 -3.26 44.91 1.72
C ASP A 651 -3.57 46.23 2.46
N GLY A 652 -4.19 46.20 3.65
CA GLY A 652 -4.64 47.41 4.34
C GLY A 652 -4.65 47.41 5.87
N SER A 653 -4.15 46.37 6.55
CA SER A 653 -3.94 46.19 8.01
C SER A 653 -4.15 44.70 8.39
N ILE A 654 -4.18 44.36 9.69
CA ILE A 654 -4.52 43.02 10.22
C ILE A 654 -5.88 42.52 9.70
N LYS A 655 -6.76 43.42 9.27
CA LYS A 655 -8.12 43.11 8.77
C LYS A 655 -8.18 42.89 7.25
N GLY A 656 -7.08 43.14 6.53
CA GLY A 656 -7.02 43.21 5.06
C GLY A 656 -7.86 44.34 4.45
N GLY A 657 -7.63 44.66 3.18
CA GLY A 657 -8.54 45.48 2.38
C GLY A 657 -9.77 44.66 1.95
N THR A 658 -10.44 45.06 0.87
CA THR A 658 -11.63 44.38 0.34
C THR A 658 -11.31 43.38 -0.79
N THR A 659 -10.02 43.15 -1.05
CA THR A 659 -9.55 42.33 -2.16
C THR A 659 -9.56 40.85 -1.78
N TRP A 660 -10.20 40.03 -2.63
CA TRP A 660 -10.25 38.58 -2.47
C TRP A 660 -9.65 37.91 -3.71
N LEU A 661 -8.71 36.99 -3.48
CA LEU A 661 -8.21 36.06 -4.49
C LEU A 661 -9.12 34.83 -4.51
N LYS A 662 -9.66 34.52 -5.67
CA LYS A 662 -10.53 33.37 -5.90
C LYS A 662 -9.77 32.26 -6.59
N SER A 663 -10.14 31.02 -6.33
CA SER A 663 -9.67 29.86 -7.08
C SER A 663 -10.76 28.81 -7.21
N ILE A 664 -10.81 28.13 -8.36
CA ILE A 664 -11.74 27.03 -8.68
C ILE A 664 -10.95 25.81 -9.18
N ASN A 665 -11.37 24.62 -8.78
CA ASN A 665 -10.80 23.33 -9.18
C ASN A 665 -11.85 22.48 -9.90
N TYR A 666 -11.63 22.20 -11.18
CA TYR A 666 -12.42 21.29 -11.98
C TYR A 666 -11.89 19.86 -11.86
N PHE A 667 -12.79 18.90 -11.71
CA PHE A 667 -12.46 17.48 -11.57
C PHE A 667 -12.98 16.65 -12.74
N ASP A 668 -12.34 15.52 -13.02
CA ASP A 668 -12.89 14.48 -13.89
C ASP A 668 -13.84 13.52 -13.13
N ASP A 669 -14.39 12.55 -13.85
CA ASP A 669 -15.27 11.50 -13.28
C ASP A 669 -14.56 10.58 -12.27
N LYS A 670 -13.23 10.63 -12.21
CA LYS A 670 -12.39 9.91 -11.24
C LYS A 670 -11.97 10.79 -10.06
N TYR A 671 -12.56 11.99 -9.93
CA TYR A 671 -12.23 12.98 -8.89
C TYR A 671 -10.77 13.46 -8.91
N ARG A 672 -10.11 13.46 -10.07
CA ARG A 672 -8.78 14.05 -10.27
C ARG A 672 -8.89 15.48 -10.78
N VAL A 673 -8.01 16.38 -10.33
CA VAL A 673 -8.05 17.80 -10.71
C VAL A 673 -7.56 17.99 -12.14
N ILE A 674 -8.47 18.30 -13.06
CA ILE A 674 -8.13 18.49 -14.48
C ILE A 674 -7.85 19.94 -14.85
N GLN A 675 -8.36 20.91 -14.09
CA GLN A 675 -8.05 22.32 -14.30
C GLN A 675 -8.21 23.12 -13.01
N THR A 676 -7.24 23.97 -12.69
CA THR A 676 -7.33 24.96 -11.63
C THR A 676 -7.20 26.35 -12.24
N ILE A 677 -8.16 27.22 -11.92
CA ILE A 677 -8.14 28.63 -12.33
C ILE A 677 -8.09 29.47 -11.07
N SER A 678 -7.13 30.37 -10.95
CA SER A 678 -6.92 31.16 -9.73
C SER A 678 -6.47 32.59 -10.01
N ASP A 679 -6.86 33.52 -9.15
CA ASP A 679 -6.37 34.89 -9.21
C ASP A 679 -4.90 34.99 -8.78
N ASN A 680 -4.16 35.82 -9.48
CA ASN A 680 -2.81 36.24 -9.14
C ASN A 680 -2.85 37.58 -8.41
N TYR A 681 -2.01 37.75 -7.39
CA TYR A 681 -1.89 38.99 -6.62
C TYR A 681 -1.52 40.23 -7.46
N LYS A 682 -1.02 40.06 -8.69
CA LYS A 682 -0.72 41.16 -9.63
C LYS A 682 -1.91 41.60 -10.51
N GLY A 683 -3.10 41.02 -10.35
CA GLY A 683 -4.30 41.43 -11.09
C GLY A 683 -4.54 40.69 -12.40
N GLY A 684 -4.26 39.39 -12.43
CA GLY A 684 -4.57 38.49 -13.56
C GLY A 684 -5.03 37.12 -13.07
N THR A 685 -5.25 36.19 -14.00
CA THR A 685 -5.69 34.82 -13.70
C THR A 685 -4.64 33.82 -14.16
N ASP A 686 -4.23 32.94 -13.26
CA ASP A 686 -3.36 31.80 -13.55
C ASP A 686 -4.23 30.57 -13.80
N GLU A 687 -3.86 29.79 -14.83
CA GLU A 687 -4.57 28.60 -15.25
C GLU A 687 -3.59 27.42 -15.33
N ILE A 688 -3.94 26.33 -14.66
CA ILE A 688 -3.17 25.09 -14.66
C ILE A 688 -4.09 23.98 -15.13
N THR A 689 -3.77 23.34 -16.25
CA THR A 689 -4.52 22.22 -16.81
C THR A 689 -3.68 20.94 -16.71
N ASN A 690 -4.28 19.87 -16.18
CA ASN A 690 -3.62 18.57 -16.05
C ASN A 690 -4.21 17.58 -17.05
N ILE A 691 -3.33 16.88 -17.76
CA ILE A 691 -3.68 15.73 -18.60
C ILE A 691 -3.08 14.51 -17.92
N TYR A 692 -3.94 13.54 -17.64
CA TYR A 692 -3.57 12.33 -16.94
C TYR A 692 -3.42 11.16 -17.91
N ASP A 693 -2.34 10.40 -17.79
CA ASP A 693 -2.20 9.15 -18.51
C ASP A 693 -2.93 8.01 -17.78
N PHE A 694 -2.76 6.77 -18.24
CA PHE A 694 -3.40 5.61 -17.60
C PHE A 694 -2.92 5.38 -16.16
N SER A 695 -1.65 5.68 -15.88
CA SER A 695 -0.98 5.36 -14.61
C SER A 695 -1.21 6.40 -13.51
N GLY A 696 -1.57 7.63 -13.86
CA GLY A 696 -1.74 8.69 -12.87
C GLY A 696 -2.02 10.01 -13.51
#